data_AF-A0A4P7LGM8-F1
#
_entry.id   AF-A0A4P7LGM8-F1
#
_cell.length_a   1.000
_cell.length_b   1.000
_cell.length_c   1.000
_cell.angle_alpha   90.00
_cell.angle_beta   90.00
_cell.angle_gamma   90.00
#
_symmetry.space_group_name_H-M   'P 1'
#
loop_
_entity.id
_entity.type
_entity.pdbx_description
1 polymer ?
#
loop_
_entity_poly.entity_id
_entity_poly.type
_entity_poly.pdbx_seq_one_letter_code
_entity_poly.pdbx_strand_id
1 'polypeptide(L)'
;MDRRQFLKWGSFMTVTIATGGLTACGGGDDGDEPDTGNPENFNFVHGVASGDPKPDSVVVWTRVEGNNGKRPVVVRLQVSTQQDFAPQSLLVNEPLMARPEWDYTIRNKVTGLTAGTRYFYRFLLGNRASTVGRTRTAAAAGTPLSQLRFAFVSCQDWNANHWAGMEELVQQDLDFIVHVGDYIYEAVPGGSRAGLVEDRHTALQLPNGTVLPDASVYATTLDDYRYLYRSYRSDTRLQALHAAFPMIAIWDDHEFSDNCWQDRQTYDSDDDQTPRTARRRAASQAWFEYLPADVSLDTSNPSFQNIQIYRSFTFGNLATLLMTDERLYRANHVMPEETIGRTVGSLYLVPADTLAATEAQKISAAGNALTPVSMLGDTQRAWWQDRVGGANTTWKLWGNQLSLLRMQVDVTKAIADLIARALVQAHSALSSLQSAIASALESDLATAKAAGTYANLAYTELRNLLSQAGIDAAAFDANIRPLIESRLPAISLLDRFILNTDQWDGFNAERKNLMAFLKANSVRNVVALSGDIHGFFGGQVMDDYDAASPMPVMVDLVTAGLSSNSLLSSFRAIVDNDQEFAALRELVYSDVGGVLFNAFDNTLRAFNSWIRHADTNAEGYALVTLTPDKLSCTYHTLKSISGGVAPALPATASTRVLEVAAGTADVNVL
;
A
#
# COMPACT_ATOMS: atom_id res chain seq x y z
N MET A 1 23.35 -27.34 14.36
CA MET A 1 22.57 -26.34 15.12
C MET A 1 21.99 -27.06 16.33
N ASP A 2 22.28 -26.60 17.55
CA ASP A 2 21.84 -27.27 18.78
C ASP A 2 20.30 -27.16 18.94
N ARG A 3 19.62 -28.31 19.07
CA ARG A 3 18.17 -28.42 19.28
C ARG A 3 17.69 -27.58 20.48
N ARG A 4 18.52 -27.43 21.52
CA ARG A 4 18.18 -26.62 22.72
C ARG A 4 18.38 -25.12 22.52
N GLN A 5 19.28 -24.70 21.63
CA GLN A 5 19.36 -23.30 21.22
C GLN A 5 18.23 -22.95 20.24
N PHE A 6 17.84 -23.85 19.33
CA PHE A 6 16.72 -23.64 18.41
C PHE A 6 15.37 -23.47 19.15
N LEU A 7 15.11 -24.24 20.21
CA LEU A 7 13.91 -24.09 21.05
C LEU A 7 13.92 -22.85 21.95
N LYS A 8 15.10 -22.28 22.26
CA LYS A 8 15.22 -21.04 23.07
C LYS A 8 14.99 -19.76 22.26
N TRP A 9 14.97 -19.84 20.93
CA TRP A 9 14.68 -18.72 20.03
C TRP A 9 13.35 -18.92 19.26
N GLY A 10 12.58 -19.93 19.66
CA GLY A 10 11.35 -20.34 19.01
C GLY A 10 10.17 -19.48 19.42
N SER A 11 9.93 -18.42 18.65
CA SER A 11 8.58 -17.92 18.44
C SER A 11 7.62 -19.06 18.03
N PHE A 12 6.32 -18.83 18.09
CA PHE A 12 5.24 -19.79 17.79
C PHE A 12 5.25 -20.44 16.38
N MET A 13 6.24 -20.13 15.55
CA MET A 13 6.48 -20.81 14.28
C MET A 13 7.14 -22.18 14.49
N THR A 14 6.48 -23.23 14.00
CA THR A 14 7.02 -24.60 13.97
C THR A 14 7.80 -24.84 12.66
N VAL A 15 8.74 -25.79 12.67
CA VAL A 15 9.52 -26.15 11.47
C VAL A 15 9.46 -27.66 11.27
N THR A 16 9.09 -28.07 10.07
CA THR A 16 9.04 -29.48 9.65
C THR A 16 9.92 -29.68 8.42
N ILE A 17 10.61 -30.81 8.33
CA ILE A 17 11.39 -31.19 7.15
C ILE A 17 10.54 -32.14 6.31
N ALA A 18 10.37 -31.82 5.02
CA ALA A 18 9.76 -32.69 4.04
C ALA A 18 10.68 -33.90 3.79
N THR A 19 10.46 -34.99 4.52
CA THR A 19 11.18 -36.25 4.34
C THR A 19 10.23 -37.27 3.72
N GLY A 20 10.69 -37.97 2.68
CA GLY A 20 9.92 -39.08 2.11
C GLY A 20 9.79 -40.18 3.16
N GLY A 21 8.61 -40.30 3.77
CA GLY A 21 8.16 -41.46 4.53
C GLY A 21 9.20 -42.13 5.43
N LEU A 22 9.74 -41.42 6.42
CA LEU A 22 10.23 -42.10 7.62
C LEU A 22 9.21 -41.85 8.72
N THR A 23 8.26 -42.78 8.86
CA THR A 23 7.56 -42.99 10.13
C THR A 23 8.62 -43.11 11.22
N ALA A 24 8.71 -42.12 12.09
CA ALA A 24 9.50 -42.21 13.30
C ALA A 24 8.90 -43.32 14.17
N CYS A 25 9.44 -44.52 14.05
CA CYS A 25 9.23 -45.57 15.03
C CYS A 25 10.07 -45.25 16.27
N GLY A 26 9.40 -44.98 17.38
CA GLY A 26 9.86 -45.40 18.71
C GLY A 26 10.52 -44.34 19.60
N GLY A 27 9.97 -44.22 20.81
CA GLY A 27 10.59 -43.59 21.95
C GLY A 27 9.56 -43.37 23.07
N GLY A 28 9.12 -44.46 23.70
CA GLY A 28 8.27 -44.39 24.89
C GLY A 28 9.04 -43.72 26.03
N ASP A 29 8.53 -42.58 26.46
CA ASP A 29 8.84 -41.98 27.75
C ASP A 29 7.51 -41.47 28.29
N ASP A 30 7.05 -42.07 29.39
CA ASP A 30 5.77 -41.83 30.07
C ASP A 30 5.76 -40.45 30.76
N GLY A 31 5.93 -39.38 29.99
CA GLY A 31 5.52 -38.04 30.39
C GLY A 31 4.05 -37.87 30.03
N ASP A 32 3.20 -37.44 30.98
CA ASP A 32 1.78 -37.14 30.75
C ASP A 32 1.60 -36.44 29.39
N GLU A 33 0.95 -37.12 28.44
CA GLU A 33 0.58 -36.47 27.17
C GLU A 33 -0.25 -35.23 27.52
N PRO A 34 0.10 -34.04 26.99
CA PRO A 34 -0.64 -32.85 27.31
C PRO A 34 -2.12 -33.06 26.94
N ASP A 35 -3.03 -32.75 27.85
CA ASP A 35 -4.47 -32.83 27.59
C ASP A 35 -4.82 -31.84 26.46
N THR A 36 -5.04 -32.39 25.27
CA THR A 36 -5.29 -31.63 24.03
C THR A 36 -6.78 -31.44 23.72
N GLY A 37 -7.65 -31.80 24.66
CA GLY A 37 -9.11 -31.80 24.46
C GLY A 37 -9.55 -32.64 23.25
N ASN A 38 -10.78 -32.43 22.78
CA ASN A 38 -11.33 -33.14 21.62
C ASN A 38 -11.23 -32.28 20.34
N PRO A 39 -10.46 -32.68 19.31
CA PRO A 39 -10.39 -31.98 18.02
C PRO A 39 -11.73 -31.82 17.30
N GLU A 40 -12.71 -32.69 17.60
CA GLU A 40 -14.06 -32.60 17.00
C GLU A 40 -14.81 -31.32 17.42
N ASN A 41 -14.43 -30.69 18.54
CA ASN A 41 -15.02 -29.42 19.00
C ASN A 41 -14.53 -28.18 18.23
N PHE A 42 -13.60 -28.35 17.29
CA PHE A 42 -13.04 -27.25 16.49
C PHE A 42 -13.49 -27.34 15.03
N ASN A 43 -13.24 -26.30 14.21
CA ASN A 43 -13.55 -26.27 12.78
C ASN A 43 -12.55 -25.37 12.02
N PHE A 44 -12.38 -25.61 10.73
CA PHE A 44 -11.63 -24.73 9.82
C PHE A 44 -12.57 -23.68 9.19
N VAL A 45 -12.73 -22.52 9.84
CA VAL A 45 -13.64 -21.46 9.33
C VAL A 45 -12.90 -20.29 8.65
N HIS A 46 -11.56 -20.27 8.73
CA HIS A 46 -10.70 -19.20 8.17
C HIS A 46 -9.81 -19.68 7.01
N GLY A 47 -10.10 -20.87 6.47
CA GLY A 47 -9.35 -21.47 5.38
C GLY A 47 -7.91 -21.85 5.74
N VAL A 48 -7.09 -21.94 4.70
CA VAL A 48 -5.66 -22.26 4.77
C VAL A 48 -4.88 -21.24 3.95
N ALA A 49 -3.60 -21.04 4.24
CA ALA A 49 -2.75 -20.12 3.48
C ALA A 49 -1.33 -20.66 3.37
N SER A 50 -0.59 -20.21 2.36
CA SER A 50 0.85 -20.43 2.26
C SER A 50 1.56 -19.14 1.88
N GLY A 51 2.84 -19.03 2.16
CA GLY A 51 3.57 -17.79 1.92
C GLY A 51 5.07 -17.92 2.00
N ASP A 52 5.71 -16.81 1.65
CA ASP A 52 7.16 -16.63 1.62
C ASP A 52 7.92 -17.78 0.94
N PRO A 53 7.62 -18.08 -0.33
CA PRO A 53 8.25 -19.18 -1.03
C PRO A 53 9.76 -18.95 -1.20
N LYS A 54 10.54 -19.92 -0.76
CA LYS A 54 11.98 -20.05 -0.99
C LYS A 54 12.26 -21.27 -1.88
N PRO A 55 13.50 -21.44 -2.38
CA PRO A 55 13.83 -22.61 -3.19
C PRO A 55 13.58 -23.96 -2.50
N ASP A 56 13.71 -24.02 -1.18
CA ASP A 56 13.62 -25.25 -0.42
C ASP A 56 12.50 -25.26 0.63
N SER A 57 11.71 -24.18 0.71
CA SER A 57 10.75 -24.02 1.79
C SER A 57 9.58 -23.10 1.47
N VAL A 58 8.50 -23.31 2.21
CA VAL A 58 7.30 -22.46 2.25
C VAL A 58 6.77 -22.42 3.68
N VAL A 59 6.09 -21.35 4.07
CA VAL A 59 5.26 -21.34 5.28
C VAL A 59 3.86 -21.79 4.92
N VAL A 60 3.28 -22.69 5.71
CA VAL A 60 1.86 -23.06 5.63
C VAL A 60 1.14 -22.62 6.90
N TRP A 61 -0.11 -22.21 6.74
CA TRP A 61 -0.92 -21.59 7.78
C TRP A 61 -2.35 -22.14 7.80
N THR A 62 -2.92 -22.24 9.00
CA THR A 62 -4.37 -22.37 9.21
C THR A 62 -4.74 -21.75 10.56
N ARG A 63 -6.04 -21.52 10.79
CA ARG A 63 -6.60 -21.31 12.14
C ARG A 63 -7.77 -22.26 12.37
N VAL A 64 -7.88 -22.77 13.60
CA VAL A 64 -9.03 -23.57 14.02
C VAL A 64 -9.89 -22.78 15.01
N GLU A 65 -11.21 -22.82 14.81
CA GLU A 65 -12.21 -22.15 15.66
C GLU A 65 -12.95 -23.17 16.49
N GLY A 66 -13.10 -22.94 17.79
CA GLY A 66 -13.74 -23.89 18.69
C GLY A 66 -13.41 -23.63 20.14
N ASN A 67 -13.92 -24.48 21.03
CA ASN A 67 -13.70 -24.36 22.46
C ASN A 67 -13.53 -25.72 23.13
N ASN A 68 -12.48 -25.85 23.91
CA ASN A 68 -12.21 -27.00 24.78
C ASN A 68 -11.76 -26.55 26.18
N GLY A 69 -12.11 -25.33 26.61
CA GLY A 69 -11.70 -24.78 27.90
C GLY A 69 -10.29 -24.18 27.89
N LYS A 70 -9.90 -23.51 26.80
CA LYS A 70 -8.55 -22.94 26.59
C LYS A 70 -7.42 -23.98 26.70
N ARG A 71 -7.66 -25.21 26.23
CA ARG A 71 -6.60 -26.23 26.07
C ARG A 71 -6.04 -26.17 24.65
N PRO A 72 -4.74 -26.45 24.44
CA PRO A 72 -4.21 -26.67 23.09
C PRO A 72 -4.98 -27.77 22.35
N VAL A 73 -4.95 -27.79 21.01
CA VAL A 73 -5.57 -28.84 20.19
C VAL A 73 -4.60 -29.35 19.12
N VAL A 74 -4.57 -30.67 18.92
CA VAL A 74 -3.75 -31.29 17.89
C VAL A 74 -4.39 -31.08 16.52
N VAL A 75 -3.60 -30.58 15.57
CA VAL A 75 -3.96 -30.47 14.16
C VAL A 75 -2.84 -31.11 13.35
N ARG A 76 -3.17 -32.09 12.53
CA ARG A 76 -2.16 -32.78 11.71
C ARG A 76 -1.97 -32.08 10.38
N LEU A 77 -0.73 -31.70 10.06
CA LEU A 77 -0.36 -31.17 8.76
C LEU A 77 -0.02 -32.31 7.81
N GLN A 78 -0.56 -32.24 6.59
CA GLN A 78 -0.12 -33.05 5.46
C GLN A 78 0.37 -32.17 4.33
N VAL A 79 1.54 -32.52 3.76
CA VAL A 79 2.07 -31.91 2.53
C VAL A 79 2.35 -33.02 1.52
N SER A 80 1.97 -32.80 0.28
CA SER A 80 1.94 -33.82 -0.76
C SER A 80 2.37 -33.28 -2.11
N THR A 81 2.93 -34.15 -2.95
CA THR A 81 3.14 -33.89 -4.39
C THR A 81 1.85 -34.05 -5.21
N GLN A 82 0.81 -34.68 -4.65
CA GLN A 82 -0.46 -34.95 -5.32
C GLN A 82 -1.65 -34.46 -4.48
N GLN A 83 -2.68 -33.94 -5.16
CA GLN A 83 -3.84 -33.30 -4.54
C GLN A 83 -4.75 -34.27 -3.76
N ASP A 84 -4.71 -35.56 -4.08
CA ASP A 84 -5.49 -36.60 -3.41
C ASP A 84 -4.88 -37.09 -2.08
N PHE A 85 -3.64 -36.65 -1.78
CA PHE A 85 -2.88 -37.04 -0.59
C PHE A 85 -2.69 -38.56 -0.45
N ALA A 86 -2.49 -39.26 -1.58
CA ALA A 86 -2.17 -40.69 -1.54
C ALA A 86 -0.92 -40.95 -0.68
N PRO A 87 -0.85 -42.02 0.14
CA PRO A 87 0.21 -42.22 1.12
C PRO A 87 1.65 -42.10 0.58
N GLN A 88 1.88 -42.56 -0.64
CA GLN A 88 3.19 -42.51 -1.33
C GLN A 88 3.59 -41.10 -1.80
N SER A 89 2.65 -40.16 -1.86
CA SER A 89 2.87 -38.78 -2.28
C SER A 89 3.12 -37.82 -1.10
N LEU A 90 2.88 -38.29 0.13
CA LEU A 90 3.04 -37.52 1.36
C LEU A 90 4.53 -37.29 1.69
N LEU A 91 4.88 -36.02 1.84
CA LEU A 91 6.20 -35.55 2.28
C LEU A 91 6.20 -35.10 3.76
N VAL A 92 5.03 -34.75 4.28
CA VAL A 92 4.81 -34.36 5.67
C VAL A 92 3.49 -35.00 6.12
N ASN A 93 3.48 -35.53 7.34
CA ASN A 93 2.28 -36.08 7.99
C ASN A 93 2.37 -35.92 9.52
N GLU A 94 2.59 -34.70 9.98
CA GLU A 94 3.04 -34.42 11.35
C GLU A 94 1.92 -33.81 12.22
N PRO A 95 1.78 -34.22 13.50
CA PRO A 95 0.92 -33.53 14.45
C PRO A 95 1.53 -32.19 14.86
N LEU A 96 0.74 -31.12 14.76
CA LEU A 96 1.07 -29.78 15.23
C LEU A 96 0.12 -29.37 16.35
N MET A 97 0.55 -28.42 17.18
CA MET A 97 -0.22 -27.94 18.33
C MET A 97 -0.75 -26.53 18.05
N ALA A 98 -2.07 -26.41 17.82
CA ALA A 98 -2.74 -25.12 17.84
C ALA A 98 -2.99 -24.69 19.30
N ARG A 99 -2.53 -23.50 19.65
CA ARG A 99 -2.45 -23.03 21.04
C ARG A 99 -3.38 -21.83 21.27
N PRO A 100 -4.14 -21.80 22.39
CA PRO A 100 -5.04 -20.68 22.69
C PRO A 100 -4.31 -19.34 22.84
N GLU A 101 -3.08 -19.35 23.37
CA GLU A 101 -2.28 -18.14 23.54
C GLU A 101 -1.92 -17.45 22.20
N TRP A 102 -2.05 -18.18 21.08
CA TRP A 102 -1.82 -17.71 19.70
C TRP A 102 -3.09 -17.80 18.84
N ASP A 103 -4.25 -17.66 19.48
CA ASP A 103 -5.57 -17.69 18.86
C ASP A 103 -5.82 -18.94 17.99
N TYR A 104 -5.28 -20.08 18.42
CA TYR A 104 -5.41 -21.36 17.73
C TYR A 104 -5.00 -21.33 16.25
N THR A 105 -4.13 -20.39 15.89
CA THR A 105 -3.46 -20.40 14.59
C THR A 105 -2.42 -21.52 14.55
N ILE A 106 -1.93 -21.83 13.35
CA ILE A 106 -0.76 -22.67 13.13
C ILE A 106 0.05 -21.99 12.05
N ARG A 107 1.34 -21.82 12.31
CA ARG A 107 2.36 -21.43 11.34
C ARG A 107 3.46 -22.48 11.35
N ASN A 108 3.63 -23.16 10.22
CA ASN A 108 4.67 -24.16 10.07
C ASN A 108 5.49 -23.90 8.81
N LYS A 109 6.80 -23.72 8.97
CA LYS A 109 7.74 -23.67 7.87
C LYS A 109 8.09 -25.10 7.46
N VAL A 110 7.75 -25.46 6.22
CA VAL A 110 8.10 -26.75 5.63
C VAL A 110 9.39 -26.55 4.84
N THR A 111 10.46 -27.25 5.20
CA THR A 111 11.78 -27.19 4.56
C THR A 111 12.13 -28.49 3.84
N GLY A 112 13.22 -28.52 3.06
CA GLY A 112 13.63 -29.71 2.32
C GLY A 112 12.78 -29.99 1.07
N LEU A 113 12.02 -28.99 0.60
CA LEU A 113 11.24 -29.08 -0.63
C LEU A 113 12.14 -28.91 -1.86
N THR A 114 11.68 -29.39 -3.01
CA THR A 114 12.35 -29.18 -4.30
C THR A 114 12.00 -27.80 -4.84
N ALA A 115 12.97 -27.10 -5.42
CA ALA A 115 12.78 -25.77 -5.99
C ALA A 115 11.83 -25.74 -7.20
N GLY A 116 11.16 -24.61 -7.41
CA GLY A 116 10.26 -24.37 -8.55
C GLY A 116 9.05 -25.31 -8.63
N THR A 117 8.75 -26.06 -7.56
CA THR A 117 7.84 -27.21 -7.56
C THR A 117 6.52 -26.87 -6.87
N ARG A 118 5.42 -27.34 -7.45
CA ARG A 118 4.08 -27.21 -6.89
C ARG A 118 3.83 -28.32 -5.87
N TYR A 119 3.24 -27.95 -4.73
CA TYR A 119 2.82 -28.87 -3.68
C TYR A 119 1.38 -28.61 -3.26
N PHE A 120 0.76 -29.61 -2.67
CA PHE A 120 -0.55 -29.52 -2.03
C PHE A 120 -0.41 -29.72 -0.53
N TYR A 121 -1.20 -29.01 0.26
CA TYR A 121 -1.19 -29.15 1.71
C TYR A 121 -2.61 -29.10 2.28
N ARG A 122 -2.81 -29.77 3.41
CA ARG A 122 -4.06 -29.72 4.17
C ARG A 122 -3.79 -29.94 5.65
N PHE A 123 -4.74 -29.55 6.47
CA PHE A 123 -4.74 -29.78 7.91
C PHE A 123 -5.88 -30.72 8.28
N LEU A 124 -5.67 -31.57 9.29
CA LEU A 124 -6.67 -32.51 9.79
C LEU A 124 -6.95 -32.22 11.28
N LEU A 125 -8.22 -32.03 11.62
CA LEU A 125 -8.76 -32.04 12.98
C LEU A 125 -9.45 -33.40 13.18
N GLY A 126 -8.77 -34.34 13.85
CA GLY A 126 -9.24 -35.72 13.86
C GLY A 126 -9.33 -36.28 12.44
N ASN A 127 -10.53 -36.65 12.01
CA ASN A 127 -10.80 -37.15 10.65
C ASN A 127 -11.27 -36.06 9.66
N ARG A 128 -11.51 -34.83 10.13
CA ARG A 128 -12.00 -33.74 9.29
C ARG A 128 -10.85 -32.97 8.66
N ALA A 129 -10.84 -32.88 7.34
CA ALA A 129 -9.87 -32.11 6.59
C ALA A 129 -10.27 -30.63 6.44
N SER A 130 -9.28 -29.75 6.39
CA SER A 130 -9.42 -28.39 5.87
C SER A 130 -9.66 -28.42 4.35
N THR A 131 -9.97 -27.26 3.78
CA THR A 131 -9.76 -27.02 2.34
C THR A 131 -8.31 -27.37 1.97
N VAL A 132 -8.12 -27.93 0.78
CA VAL A 132 -6.79 -28.23 0.23
C VAL A 132 -6.18 -26.93 -0.30
N GLY A 133 -5.01 -26.58 0.21
CA GLY A 133 -4.20 -25.50 -0.33
C GLY A 133 -3.19 -25.99 -1.36
N ARG A 134 -2.83 -25.10 -2.28
CA ARG A 134 -1.78 -25.26 -3.29
C ARG A 134 -0.70 -24.22 -3.02
N THR A 135 0.55 -24.61 -3.13
CA THR A 135 1.70 -23.73 -2.97
C THR A 135 2.77 -24.04 -4.01
N ARG A 136 3.78 -23.17 -4.13
CA ARG A 136 4.91 -23.33 -5.05
C ARG A 136 6.19 -22.80 -4.40
N THR A 137 7.26 -23.59 -4.42
CA THR A 137 8.60 -23.11 -4.03
C THR A 137 9.19 -22.21 -5.10
N ALA A 138 10.03 -21.25 -4.70
CA ALA A 138 10.73 -20.40 -5.65
C ALA A 138 11.72 -21.23 -6.49
N ALA A 139 12.06 -20.76 -7.70
CA ALA A 139 13.15 -21.38 -8.46
C ALA A 139 14.50 -21.10 -7.78
N ALA A 140 15.41 -22.09 -7.78
CA ALA A 140 16.74 -21.93 -7.20
C ALA A 140 17.50 -20.78 -7.89
N ALA A 141 18.28 -20.01 -7.13
CA ALA A 141 19.04 -18.88 -7.66
C ALA A 141 19.90 -19.29 -8.88
N GLY A 142 19.91 -18.45 -9.91
CA GLY A 142 20.62 -18.72 -11.17
C GLY A 142 19.87 -19.62 -12.17
N THR A 143 18.77 -20.27 -11.77
CA THR A 143 17.92 -21.04 -12.71
C THR A 143 17.33 -20.09 -13.76
N PRO A 144 17.54 -20.33 -15.06
CA PRO A 144 16.92 -19.52 -16.11
C PRO A 144 15.40 -19.63 -16.06
N LEU A 145 14.70 -18.50 -15.92
CA LEU A 145 13.24 -18.42 -16.06
C LEU A 145 12.88 -17.60 -17.30
N SER A 146 12.00 -18.15 -18.13
CA SER A 146 11.41 -17.40 -19.25
C SER A 146 10.35 -16.41 -18.79
N GLN A 147 9.73 -16.65 -17.62
CA GLN A 147 8.65 -15.82 -17.11
C GLN A 147 8.43 -15.98 -15.60
N LEU A 148 7.91 -14.94 -14.96
CA LEU A 148 7.16 -14.98 -13.70
C LEU A 148 5.81 -14.26 -13.89
N ARG A 149 4.75 -14.77 -13.27
CA ARG A 149 3.43 -14.12 -13.24
C ARG A 149 2.94 -13.99 -11.81
N PHE A 150 2.58 -12.79 -11.39
CA PHE A 150 2.07 -12.55 -10.05
C PHE A 150 1.04 -11.41 -10.08
N ALA A 151 0.18 -11.36 -9.06
CA ALA A 151 -0.61 -10.17 -8.79
C ALA A 151 0.06 -9.38 -7.67
N PHE A 152 -0.11 -8.06 -7.66
CA PHE A 152 0.09 -7.28 -6.45
C PHE A 152 -1.17 -6.47 -6.10
N VAL A 153 -1.50 -6.46 -4.81
CA VAL A 153 -2.75 -5.93 -4.26
C VAL A 153 -2.48 -5.18 -2.95
N SER A 154 -3.37 -4.24 -2.62
CA SER A 154 -3.35 -3.45 -1.39
C SER A 154 -4.79 -3.08 -1.00
N CYS A 155 -4.98 -2.58 0.22
CA CYS A 155 -6.14 -1.79 0.63
C CYS A 155 -7.48 -2.47 0.32
N GLN A 156 -7.75 -3.53 1.08
CA GLN A 156 -8.96 -4.34 0.98
C GLN A 156 -9.91 -4.07 2.15
N ASP A 157 -10.36 -2.82 2.32
CA ASP A 157 -11.26 -2.44 3.42
C ASP A 157 -12.57 -3.27 3.39
N TRP A 158 -12.88 -3.89 4.52
CA TRP A 158 -14.13 -4.61 4.78
C TRP A 158 -15.35 -3.68 4.82
N ASN A 159 -15.15 -2.41 5.13
CA ASN A 159 -16.19 -1.40 5.24
C ASN A 159 -16.34 -0.58 3.94
N ALA A 160 -15.77 -1.05 2.82
CA ALA A 160 -15.87 -0.36 1.54
C ALA A 160 -16.08 -1.34 0.38
N ASN A 161 -16.98 -0.98 -0.54
CA ASN A 161 -17.12 -1.59 -1.86
C ASN A 161 -17.29 -3.12 -1.82
N HIS A 162 -16.58 -3.86 -2.68
CA HIS A 162 -16.69 -5.32 -2.79
C HIS A 162 -15.37 -6.00 -3.16
N TRP A 163 -15.25 -7.31 -2.93
CA TRP A 163 -14.05 -8.10 -3.25
C TRP A 163 -14.21 -9.06 -4.45
N ALA A 164 -15.13 -8.80 -5.38
CA ALA A 164 -15.35 -9.66 -6.55
C ALA A 164 -14.10 -9.85 -7.43
N GLY A 165 -13.14 -8.90 -7.42
CA GLY A 165 -11.86 -9.06 -8.09
C GLY A 165 -11.02 -10.26 -7.60
N MET A 166 -11.20 -10.68 -6.34
CA MET A 166 -10.53 -11.89 -5.82
C MET A 166 -11.01 -13.16 -6.52
N GLU A 167 -12.26 -13.22 -6.99
CA GLU A 167 -12.77 -14.37 -7.74
C GLU A 167 -12.09 -14.49 -9.10
N GLU A 168 -11.79 -13.37 -9.76
CA GLU A 168 -11.03 -13.35 -11.02
C GLU A 168 -9.56 -13.69 -10.80
N LEU A 169 -8.94 -13.18 -9.73
CA LEU A 169 -7.56 -13.49 -9.36
C LEU A 169 -7.35 -15.00 -9.14
N VAL A 170 -8.31 -15.68 -8.50
CA VAL A 170 -8.26 -17.14 -8.30
C VAL A 170 -8.21 -17.93 -9.61
N GLN A 171 -8.77 -17.39 -10.70
CA GLN A 171 -8.75 -18.03 -12.02
C GLN A 171 -7.44 -17.81 -12.80
N GLN A 172 -6.53 -16.97 -12.29
CA GLN A 172 -5.27 -16.67 -12.97
C GLN A 172 -4.23 -17.77 -12.75
N ASP A 173 -3.32 -17.94 -13.72
CA ASP A 173 -2.14 -18.80 -13.55
C ASP A 173 -0.98 -17.94 -13.00
N LEU A 174 -0.94 -17.82 -11.67
CA LEU A 174 0.03 -17.03 -10.93
C LEU A 174 1.01 -17.93 -10.14
N ASP A 175 2.24 -17.46 -10.04
CA ASP A 175 3.29 -18.03 -9.21
C ASP A 175 3.11 -17.69 -7.73
N PHE A 176 2.69 -16.46 -7.43
CA PHE A 176 2.43 -15.94 -6.09
C PHE A 176 1.58 -14.66 -6.14
N ILE A 177 1.15 -14.20 -4.97
CA ILE A 177 0.52 -12.88 -4.74
C ILE A 177 1.46 -12.03 -3.90
N VAL A 178 1.62 -10.75 -4.24
CA VAL A 178 2.26 -9.75 -3.38
C VAL A 178 1.16 -8.91 -2.73
N HIS A 179 1.17 -8.78 -1.41
CA HIS A 179 0.27 -7.87 -0.69
C HIS A 179 1.10 -6.76 -0.06
N VAL A 180 0.85 -5.50 -0.45
CA VAL A 180 1.75 -4.38 -0.11
C VAL A 180 1.29 -3.51 1.06
N GLY A 181 0.08 -3.71 1.57
CA GLY A 181 -0.42 -2.93 2.71
C GLY A 181 -1.91 -3.07 2.93
N ASP A 182 -2.38 -2.73 4.11
CA ASP A 182 -3.81 -2.61 4.44
C ASP A 182 -4.60 -3.90 4.17
N TYR A 183 -4.08 -5.01 4.67
CA TYR A 183 -4.76 -6.29 4.70
C TYR A 183 -5.99 -6.21 5.61
N ILE A 184 -5.89 -5.45 6.71
CA ILE A 184 -7.01 -5.07 7.58
C ILE A 184 -7.04 -3.54 7.75
N TYR A 185 -8.21 -3.03 8.12
CA TYR A 185 -8.39 -1.68 8.67
C TYR A 185 -8.69 -1.76 10.17
N GLU A 186 -7.93 -1.02 10.97
CA GLU A 186 -8.05 -0.99 12.43
C GLU A 186 -9.26 -0.18 12.93
N ALA A 187 -9.72 0.77 12.13
CA ALA A 187 -10.85 1.63 12.42
C ALA A 187 -12.14 1.15 11.72
N VAL A 188 -13.26 1.24 12.44
CA VAL A 188 -14.60 0.89 11.95
C VAL A 188 -15.48 2.15 12.02
N PRO A 189 -16.13 2.56 10.91
CA PRO A 189 -17.06 3.69 10.91
C PRO A 189 -18.22 3.43 11.88
N GLY A 190 -18.47 4.32 12.85
CA GLY A 190 -19.15 4.07 14.13
C GLY A 190 -20.18 2.93 14.25
N GLY A 191 -19.71 1.69 14.24
CA GLY A 191 -20.54 0.48 14.29
C GLY A 191 -21.48 0.29 13.08
N SER A 192 -21.25 0.97 11.97
CA SER A 192 -22.08 0.96 10.75
C SER A 192 -21.23 0.77 9.49
N ARG A 193 -21.85 0.37 8.38
CA ARG A 193 -21.19 0.36 7.07
C ARG A 193 -21.03 1.81 6.60
N ALA A 194 -19.80 2.27 6.33
CA ALA A 194 -19.61 3.56 5.67
C ALA A 194 -19.85 3.40 4.16
N GLY A 195 -20.85 4.10 3.63
CA GLY A 195 -21.10 4.13 2.19
C GLY A 195 -21.67 2.83 1.61
N LEU A 196 -21.34 2.56 0.34
CA LEU A 196 -21.81 1.39 -0.39
C LEU A 196 -20.84 0.22 -0.17
N VAL A 197 -21.25 -0.75 0.65
CA VAL A 197 -20.50 -1.96 1.00
C VAL A 197 -21.33 -3.18 0.66
N GLU A 198 -20.69 -4.25 0.19
CA GLU A 198 -21.40 -5.47 -0.16
C GLU A 198 -22.04 -6.16 1.05
N ASP A 199 -23.21 -6.77 0.83
CA ASP A 199 -24.00 -7.40 1.89
C ASP A 199 -23.30 -8.55 2.59
N ARG A 200 -22.30 -9.13 1.93
CA ARG A 200 -21.44 -10.18 2.46
C ARG A 200 -20.56 -9.69 3.63
N HIS A 201 -20.25 -8.40 3.69
CA HIS A 201 -19.45 -7.81 4.76
C HIS A 201 -20.36 -7.22 5.83
N THR A 202 -20.59 -7.98 6.89
CA THR A 202 -21.41 -7.51 8.02
C THR A 202 -20.70 -6.40 8.78
N ALA A 203 -21.47 -5.52 9.44
CA ALA A 203 -20.88 -4.50 10.29
C ALA A 203 -19.94 -5.10 11.36
N LEU A 204 -18.75 -4.53 11.48
CA LEU A 204 -17.74 -4.97 12.45
C LEU A 204 -18.04 -4.38 13.83
N GLN A 205 -17.75 -5.15 14.89
CA GLN A 205 -17.92 -4.75 16.29
C GLN A 205 -16.67 -5.15 17.07
N LEU A 206 -15.81 -4.17 17.33
CA LEU A 206 -14.57 -4.38 18.08
C LEU A 206 -14.87 -4.70 19.55
N PRO A 207 -14.33 -5.81 20.10
CA PRO A 207 -14.59 -6.22 21.49
C PRO A 207 -14.23 -5.18 22.56
N ASN A 208 -13.13 -4.44 22.37
CA ASN A 208 -12.56 -3.49 23.33
C ASN A 208 -12.15 -2.17 22.66
N GLY A 209 -12.71 -1.87 21.48
CA GLY A 209 -12.30 -0.73 20.67
C GLY A 209 -12.50 0.63 21.37
N THR A 210 -11.72 1.62 20.94
CA THR A 210 -11.81 3.00 21.44
C THR A 210 -12.64 3.85 20.48
N VAL A 211 -13.62 4.58 21.03
CA VAL A 211 -14.53 5.45 20.27
C VAL A 211 -13.90 6.82 20.04
N LEU A 212 -13.94 7.30 18.80
CA LEU A 212 -13.53 8.64 18.37
C LEU A 212 -14.73 9.62 18.40
N PRO A 213 -14.47 10.95 18.36
CA PRO A 213 -15.52 11.97 18.40
C PRO A 213 -16.56 11.87 17.27
N ASP A 214 -16.18 11.35 16.10
CA ASP A 214 -17.06 11.10 14.95
C ASP A 214 -17.85 9.77 15.06
N ALA A 215 -17.80 9.15 16.24
CA ALA A 215 -18.34 7.84 16.60
C ALA A 215 -17.64 6.63 15.98
N SER A 216 -16.64 6.79 15.10
CA SER A 216 -15.81 5.68 14.64
C SER A 216 -15.10 4.99 15.81
N VAL A 217 -14.75 3.72 15.64
CA VAL A 217 -14.15 2.90 16.71
C VAL A 217 -12.90 2.22 16.18
N TYR A 218 -11.76 2.42 16.83
CA TYR A 218 -10.49 1.78 16.43
C TYR A 218 -10.06 0.66 17.38
N ALA A 219 -9.29 -0.29 16.85
CA ALA A 219 -8.78 -1.45 17.58
C ALA A 219 -7.68 -1.07 18.59
N THR A 220 -7.84 -1.45 19.85
CA THR A 220 -6.94 -1.02 20.95
C THR A 220 -6.17 -2.20 21.56
N THR A 221 -6.76 -3.39 21.54
CA THR A 221 -6.25 -4.59 22.20
C THR A 221 -5.91 -5.71 21.22
N LEU A 222 -5.14 -6.69 21.66
CA LEU A 222 -4.85 -7.89 20.85
C LEU A 222 -6.12 -8.62 20.41
N ASP A 223 -7.16 -8.64 21.25
CA ASP A 223 -8.44 -9.26 20.92
C ASP A 223 -9.19 -8.51 19.80
N ASP A 224 -9.02 -7.19 19.72
CA ASP A 224 -9.57 -6.38 18.62
C ASP A 224 -8.88 -6.69 17.30
N TYR A 225 -7.54 -6.69 17.26
CA TYR A 225 -6.81 -7.03 16.03
C TYR A 225 -7.07 -8.46 15.60
N ARG A 226 -7.10 -9.42 16.52
CA ARG A 226 -7.48 -10.81 16.21
C ARG A 226 -8.91 -10.87 15.66
N TYR A 227 -9.85 -10.10 16.22
CA TYR A 227 -11.22 -10.01 15.70
C TYR A 227 -11.25 -9.51 14.26
N LEU A 228 -10.50 -8.45 13.94
CA LEU A 228 -10.38 -7.93 12.57
C LEU A 228 -9.85 -9.01 11.62
N TYR A 229 -8.74 -9.65 11.95
CA TYR A 229 -8.19 -10.71 11.11
C TYR A 229 -9.14 -11.89 10.92
N ARG A 230 -9.85 -12.34 11.97
CA ARG A 230 -10.89 -13.39 11.84
C ARG A 230 -11.99 -12.96 10.89
N SER A 231 -12.46 -11.71 11.04
CA SER A 231 -13.54 -11.18 10.21
C SER A 231 -13.13 -11.14 8.75
N TYR A 232 -11.99 -10.53 8.42
CA TYR A 232 -11.47 -10.47 7.05
C TYR A 232 -11.23 -11.88 6.47
N ARG A 233 -10.59 -12.78 7.24
CA ARG A 233 -10.34 -14.18 6.85
C ARG A 233 -11.61 -15.03 6.72
N SER A 234 -12.77 -14.54 7.17
CA SER A 234 -14.04 -15.27 7.02
C SER A 234 -14.60 -15.17 5.60
N ASP A 235 -14.14 -14.21 4.78
CA ASP A 235 -14.57 -14.11 3.39
C ASP A 235 -14.02 -15.28 2.57
N THR A 236 -14.92 -16.05 1.94
CA THR A 236 -14.53 -17.25 1.20
C THR A 236 -13.72 -16.95 -0.06
N ARG A 237 -13.80 -15.73 -0.62
CA ARG A 237 -12.97 -15.32 -1.77
C ARG A 237 -11.53 -15.10 -1.34
N LEU A 238 -11.32 -14.46 -0.19
CA LEU A 238 -9.99 -14.32 0.41
C LEU A 238 -9.41 -15.69 0.80
N GLN A 239 -10.22 -16.58 1.37
CA GLN A 239 -9.81 -17.96 1.65
C GLN A 239 -9.42 -18.72 0.37
N ALA A 240 -10.18 -18.57 -0.71
CA ALA A 240 -9.88 -19.20 -1.99
C ALA A 240 -8.56 -18.68 -2.59
N LEU A 241 -8.31 -17.37 -2.50
CA LEU A 241 -7.06 -16.76 -2.95
C LEU A 241 -5.85 -17.30 -2.19
N HIS A 242 -5.92 -17.33 -0.85
CA HIS A 242 -4.86 -17.90 0.00
C HIS A 242 -4.65 -19.40 -0.20
N ALA A 243 -5.71 -20.16 -0.49
CA ALA A 243 -5.60 -21.58 -0.79
C ALA A 243 -5.01 -21.83 -2.20
N ALA A 244 -5.13 -20.87 -3.13
CA ALA A 244 -4.68 -21.04 -4.51
C ALA A 244 -3.20 -20.72 -4.71
N PHE A 245 -2.65 -19.72 -4.00
CA PHE A 245 -1.32 -19.18 -4.26
C PHE A 245 -0.54 -18.90 -2.97
N PRO A 246 0.81 -19.03 -2.96
CA PRO A 246 1.62 -18.47 -1.90
C PRO A 246 1.56 -16.94 -1.93
N MET A 247 1.40 -16.32 -0.76
CA MET A 247 1.38 -14.86 -0.59
C MET A 247 2.69 -14.35 0.04
N ILE A 248 3.24 -13.29 -0.51
CA ILE A 248 4.33 -12.50 0.05
C ILE A 248 3.73 -11.18 0.52
N ALA A 249 3.52 -11.05 1.84
CA ALA A 249 2.84 -9.89 2.42
C ALA A 249 3.79 -8.99 3.22
N ILE A 250 3.56 -7.69 3.15
CA ILE A 250 4.05 -6.71 4.12
C ILE A 250 2.82 -5.96 4.69
N TRP A 251 2.95 -5.35 5.87
CA TRP A 251 1.93 -4.43 6.38
C TRP A 251 2.09 -3.05 5.78
N ASP A 252 1.10 -2.21 6.02
CA ASP A 252 1.19 -0.77 5.98
C ASP A 252 0.74 -0.18 7.34
N ASP A 253 0.09 0.98 7.35
CA ASP A 253 -0.32 1.69 8.56
C ASP A 253 -1.55 1.07 9.21
N HIS A 254 -2.58 0.71 8.43
CA HIS A 254 -3.86 0.21 8.95
C HIS A 254 -3.78 -1.16 9.66
N GLU A 255 -2.67 -1.89 9.55
CA GLU A 255 -2.37 -3.00 10.45
C GLU A 255 -2.17 -2.58 11.91
N PHE A 256 -1.96 -1.28 12.18
CA PHE A 256 -1.81 -0.69 13.51
C PHE A 256 -2.65 0.57 13.71
N SER A 257 -2.44 1.62 12.92
CA SER A 257 -3.16 2.89 13.02
C SER A 257 -2.90 3.70 11.77
N ASP A 258 -3.95 4.28 11.19
CA ASP A 258 -3.88 5.23 10.07
C ASP A 258 -2.72 6.23 10.25
N ASN A 259 -1.95 6.45 9.18
CA ASN A 259 -0.77 7.32 9.08
C ASN A 259 0.30 7.12 10.18
N CYS A 260 0.35 5.97 10.86
CA CYS A 260 1.26 5.76 11.99
C CYS A 260 2.75 5.84 11.65
N TRP A 261 3.57 6.30 12.59
CA TRP A 261 5.02 6.08 12.54
C TRP A 261 5.47 5.36 13.82
N GLN A 262 6.32 4.35 13.68
CA GLN A 262 6.81 3.54 14.79
C GLN A 262 5.67 2.97 15.65
N ASP A 263 5.48 3.51 16.85
CA ASP A 263 4.40 3.15 17.77
C ASP A 263 3.47 4.33 18.11
N ARG A 264 3.42 5.35 17.25
CA ARG A 264 2.53 6.51 17.34
C ARG A 264 1.32 6.35 16.43
N GLN A 265 0.16 6.76 16.94
CA GLN A 265 -1.05 6.99 16.15
C GLN A 265 -1.16 8.48 15.83
N THR A 266 -2.07 8.86 14.93
CA THR A 266 -2.20 10.26 14.46
C THR A 266 -3.67 10.69 14.30
N TYR A 267 -4.60 10.16 15.11
CA TYR A 267 -6.01 10.55 15.03
C TYR A 267 -6.25 11.99 15.49
N ASP A 268 -5.53 12.43 16.53
CA ASP A 268 -5.50 13.80 17.01
C ASP A 268 -4.12 14.46 16.76
N SER A 269 -4.07 15.79 16.72
CA SER A 269 -2.85 16.52 16.35
C SER A 269 -1.68 16.36 17.34
N ASP A 270 -1.96 15.92 18.58
CA ASP A 270 -0.97 15.71 19.64
C ASP A 270 -0.78 14.22 20.01
N ASP A 271 -1.44 13.30 19.29
CA ASP A 271 -1.33 11.87 19.56
C ASP A 271 0.11 11.36 19.39
N ASP A 272 0.86 11.97 18.46
CA ASP A 272 2.23 11.62 18.15
C ASP A 272 3.20 11.87 19.31
N GLN A 273 2.79 12.61 20.36
CA GLN A 273 3.57 12.86 21.58
C GLN A 273 3.54 11.69 22.56
N THR A 274 2.53 10.80 22.48
CA THR A 274 2.40 9.66 23.41
C THR A 274 2.57 8.31 22.71
N PRO A 275 3.61 7.52 23.02
CA PRO A 275 3.77 6.17 22.47
C PRO A 275 2.60 5.26 22.82
N ARG A 276 2.13 4.47 21.85
CA ARG A 276 1.14 3.40 22.01
C ARG A 276 1.79 2.03 21.88
N THR A 277 2.97 1.85 22.48
CA THR A 277 3.81 0.64 22.37
C THR A 277 3.04 -0.66 22.62
N ALA A 278 2.15 -0.69 23.61
CA ALA A 278 1.34 -1.88 23.91
C ALA A 278 0.36 -2.22 22.76
N ARG A 279 -0.32 -1.21 22.19
CA ARG A 279 -1.21 -1.35 21.02
C ARG A 279 -0.42 -1.77 19.78
N ARG A 280 0.74 -1.15 19.51
CA ARG A 280 1.62 -1.55 18.39
C ARG A 280 2.08 -3.00 18.50
N ARG A 281 2.47 -3.46 19.70
CA ARG A 281 2.87 -4.85 19.93
C ARG A 281 1.69 -5.82 19.78
N ALA A 282 0.49 -5.43 20.17
CA ALA A 282 -0.74 -6.21 19.96
C ALA A 282 -1.05 -6.36 18.45
N ALA A 283 -0.98 -5.28 17.69
CA ALA A 283 -1.09 -5.27 16.23
C ALA A 283 -0.04 -6.20 15.57
N SER A 284 1.25 -6.02 15.91
CA SER A 284 2.35 -6.85 15.41
C SER A 284 2.16 -8.33 15.71
N GLN A 285 1.67 -8.66 16.91
CA GLN A 285 1.39 -10.05 17.29
C GLN A 285 0.24 -10.64 16.47
N ALA A 286 -0.86 -9.90 16.26
CA ALA A 286 -1.96 -10.37 15.44
C ALA A 286 -1.54 -10.56 13.97
N TRP A 287 -0.77 -9.62 13.39
CA TRP A 287 -0.22 -9.79 12.04
C TRP A 287 0.65 -11.06 11.96
N PHE A 288 1.53 -11.26 12.94
CA PHE A 288 2.37 -12.45 13.02
C PHE A 288 1.55 -13.74 13.15
N GLU A 289 0.45 -13.74 13.90
CA GLU A 289 -0.41 -14.92 14.06
C GLU A 289 -1.12 -15.29 12.76
N TYR A 290 -1.56 -14.29 11.99
CA TYR A 290 -2.42 -14.52 10.85
C TYR A 290 -1.65 -14.66 9.54
N LEU A 291 -0.64 -13.86 9.25
CA LEU A 291 0.02 -13.87 7.93
C LEU A 291 1.02 -15.04 7.78
N PRO A 292 1.07 -15.72 6.60
CA PRO A 292 1.98 -16.83 6.35
C PRO A 292 3.42 -16.36 5.99
N ALA A 293 3.98 -15.42 6.77
CA ALA A 293 5.33 -14.90 6.56
C ALA A 293 6.39 -15.73 7.30
N ASP A 294 7.61 -15.84 6.77
CA ASP A 294 8.78 -16.48 7.37
C ASP A 294 9.57 -15.46 8.19
N VAL A 295 8.97 -15.06 9.32
CA VAL A 295 9.53 -14.06 10.25
C VAL A 295 9.42 -14.57 11.68
N SER A 296 10.15 -13.92 12.60
CA SER A 296 10.13 -14.22 14.03
C SER A 296 9.62 -13.02 14.83
N LEU A 297 8.88 -13.30 15.89
CA LEU A 297 8.40 -12.31 16.88
C LEU A 297 9.03 -12.64 18.24
N ASP A 298 9.70 -11.67 18.86
CA ASP A 298 10.24 -11.80 20.22
C ASP A 298 9.28 -11.12 21.21
N THR A 299 8.35 -11.89 21.77
CA THR A 299 7.39 -11.36 22.76
C THR A 299 8.05 -10.93 24.06
N SER A 300 9.29 -11.35 24.33
CA SER A 300 10.04 -10.97 25.52
C SER A 300 10.70 -9.59 25.39
N ASN A 301 10.97 -9.14 24.16
CA ASN A 301 11.42 -7.79 23.89
C ASN A 301 10.27 -6.79 24.15
N PRO A 302 10.41 -5.86 25.11
CA PRO A 302 9.36 -4.91 25.46
C PRO A 302 9.20 -3.77 24.43
N SER A 303 10.18 -3.60 23.53
CA SER A 303 10.15 -2.57 22.48
C SER A 303 9.05 -2.85 21.45
N PHE A 304 8.60 -1.80 20.75
CA PHE A 304 7.75 -1.95 19.56
C PHE A 304 8.49 -2.61 18.38
N GLN A 305 9.83 -2.53 18.35
CA GLN A 305 10.69 -3.23 17.39
C GLN A 305 10.98 -4.67 17.82
N ASN A 306 9.93 -5.39 18.22
CA ASN A 306 10.01 -6.80 18.65
C ASN A 306 9.79 -7.80 17.50
N ILE A 307 9.65 -7.29 16.28
CA ILE A 307 9.49 -8.04 15.04
C ILE A 307 10.23 -7.30 13.91
N GLN A 308 10.72 -8.04 12.93
CA GLN A 308 11.24 -7.51 11.68
C GLN A 308 10.56 -8.24 10.52
N ILE A 309 9.91 -7.50 9.63
CA ILE A 309 9.19 -8.10 8.50
C ILE A 309 9.78 -7.81 7.11
N TYR A 310 10.70 -6.86 6.98
CA TYR A 310 11.39 -6.64 5.72
C TYR A 310 12.32 -7.81 5.38
N ARG A 311 12.31 -8.20 4.10
CA ARG A 311 12.94 -9.44 3.63
C ARG A 311 13.07 -9.47 2.11
N SER A 312 13.85 -10.43 1.59
CA SER A 312 14.12 -10.56 0.15
C SER A 312 13.88 -11.98 -0.38
N PHE A 313 13.50 -12.08 -1.64
CA PHE A 313 13.20 -13.31 -2.38
C PHE A 313 13.94 -13.32 -3.70
N THR A 314 14.41 -14.49 -4.13
CA THR A 314 15.07 -14.67 -5.41
C THR A 314 14.33 -15.74 -6.20
N PHE A 315 14.02 -15.43 -7.45
CA PHE A 315 13.33 -16.31 -8.38
C PHE A 315 14.23 -16.57 -9.58
N GLY A 316 15.00 -17.66 -9.51
CA GLY A 316 15.91 -18.02 -10.59
C GLY A 316 17.00 -16.97 -10.81
N ASN A 317 17.26 -16.66 -12.08
CA ASN A 317 18.06 -15.50 -12.51
C ASN A 317 17.19 -14.27 -12.87
N LEU A 318 15.86 -14.41 -12.86
CA LEU A 318 14.98 -13.43 -13.46
C LEU A 318 14.69 -12.26 -12.52
N ALA A 319 14.36 -12.54 -11.26
CA ALA A 319 13.94 -11.49 -10.33
C ALA A 319 14.48 -11.66 -8.92
N THR A 320 14.83 -10.54 -8.30
CA THR A 320 14.93 -10.41 -6.84
C THR A 320 13.83 -9.46 -6.39
N LEU A 321 12.97 -9.89 -5.46
CA LEU A 321 11.94 -9.07 -4.82
C LEU A 321 12.40 -8.69 -3.41
N LEU A 322 12.47 -7.40 -3.13
CA LEU A 322 12.72 -6.85 -1.80
C LEU A 322 11.41 -6.28 -1.26
N MET A 323 11.00 -6.72 -0.07
CA MET A 323 9.87 -6.16 0.67
C MET A 323 10.41 -5.27 1.78
N THR A 324 10.11 -3.96 1.77
CA THR A 324 10.50 -3.00 2.82
C THR A 324 9.36 -2.71 3.79
N ASP A 325 9.69 -2.19 4.96
CA ASP A 325 8.77 -1.84 6.03
C ASP A 325 8.89 -0.34 6.29
N GLU A 326 7.92 0.42 5.77
CA GLU A 326 7.93 1.88 5.75
C GLU A 326 7.17 2.48 6.95
N ARG A 327 6.74 1.67 7.92
CA ARG A 327 6.00 2.15 9.10
C ARG A 327 6.75 1.96 10.41
N LEU A 328 7.38 0.81 10.61
CA LEU A 328 8.00 0.49 11.90
C LEU A 328 9.30 1.28 12.15
N TYR A 329 10.00 1.66 11.08
CA TYR A 329 11.32 2.30 11.15
C TYR A 329 11.33 3.77 10.71
N ARG A 330 10.24 4.26 10.13
CA ARG A 330 10.17 5.64 9.68
C ARG A 330 10.26 6.62 10.85
N ALA A 331 10.80 7.79 10.56
CA ALA A 331 10.68 8.96 11.40
C ALA A 331 9.24 9.48 11.37
N ASN A 332 8.95 10.39 12.30
CA ASN A 332 7.74 11.22 12.21
C ASN A 332 7.71 11.97 10.87
N HIS A 333 6.52 12.32 10.39
CA HIS A 333 6.33 13.17 9.23
C HIS A 333 7.18 14.44 9.32
N VAL A 334 7.67 14.91 8.18
CA VAL A 334 8.55 16.08 8.15
C VAL A 334 7.84 17.31 8.70
N MET A 335 6.57 17.50 8.35
CA MET A 335 5.70 18.53 8.92
C MET A 335 4.90 17.94 10.09
N PRO A 336 5.18 18.31 11.35
CA PRO A 336 4.43 17.78 12.49
C PRO A 336 2.99 18.29 12.49
N GLU A 337 2.03 17.39 12.68
CA GLU A 337 0.60 17.74 12.71
C GLU A 337 0.28 18.75 13.82
N GLU A 338 0.92 18.65 14.99
CA GLU A 338 0.75 19.58 16.11
C GLU A 338 0.96 21.05 15.70
N THR A 339 1.93 21.31 14.83
CA THR A 339 2.27 22.69 14.43
C THR A 339 1.18 23.32 13.57
N ILE A 340 0.45 22.50 12.81
CA ILE A 340 -0.61 22.94 11.89
C ILE A 340 -1.99 22.81 12.54
N GLY A 341 -2.15 21.87 13.48
CA GLY A 341 -3.41 21.57 14.20
C GLY A 341 -4.44 20.78 13.39
N ARG A 342 -4.08 20.31 12.18
CA ARG A 342 -4.92 19.48 11.29
C ARG A 342 -4.06 18.74 10.25
N THR A 343 -4.63 17.73 9.58
CA THR A 343 -3.96 16.92 8.54
C THR A 343 -3.75 17.68 7.23
N VAL A 344 -4.68 18.55 6.83
CA VAL A 344 -4.50 19.42 5.66
C VAL A 344 -3.51 20.54 5.98
N GLY A 345 -2.40 20.59 5.26
CA GLY A 345 -1.25 21.46 5.49
C GLY A 345 -0.08 20.80 6.23
N SER A 346 -0.28 19.61 6.82
CA SER A 346 0.77 18.81 7.48
C SER A 346 1.05 17.47 6.77
N LEU A 347 0.00 16.81 6.28
CA LEU A 347 0.06 15.55 5.52
C LEU A 347 -0.42 15.73 4.08
N TYR A 348 -1.54 16.44 3.90
CA TYR A 348 -2.13 16.67 2.58
C TYR A 348 -2.05 18.12 2.17
N LEU A 349 -1.83 18.40 0.89
CA LEU A 349 -1.70 19.77 0.37
C LEU A 349 -0.71 20.60 1.19
N VAL A 350 0.53 20.11 1.27
CA VAL A 350 1.63 20.77 2.00
C VAL A 350 2.43 21.68 1.06
N PRO A 351 2.64 22.98 1.38
CA PRO A 351 3.47 23.87 0.57
C PRO A 351 4.89 23.31 0.40
N ALA A 352 5.33 23.14 -0.85
CA ALA A 352 6.56 22.44 -1.20
C ALA A 352 7.81 23.11 -0.61
N ASP A 353 7.87 24.44 -0.65
CA ASP A 353 9.03 25.19 -0.17
C ASP A 353 9.11 25.17 1.37
N THR A 354 7.95 25.19 2.05
CA THR A 354 7.88 25.00 3.51
C THR A 354 8.34 23.61 3.91
N LEU A 355 7.86 22.56 3.23
CA LEU A 355 8.28 21.18 3.47
C LEU A 355 9.80 21.03 3.30
N ALA A 356 10.36 21.53 2.20
CA ALA A 356 11.80 21.45 1.93
C ALA A 356 12.64 22.20 2.97
N ALA A 357 12.20 23.38 3.42
CA ALA A 357 12.87 24.13 4.46
C ALA A 357 12.86 23.38 5.81
N THR A 358 11.71 22.79 6.18
CA THR A 358 11.56 22.00 7.42
C THR A 358 12.44 20.74 7.37
N GLU A 359 12.46 20.02 6.24
CA GLU A 359 13.32 18.85 6.05
C GLU A 359 14.80 19.21 6.23
N ALA A 360 15.26 20.29 5.58
CA ALA A 360 16.63 20.77 5.67
C ALA A 360 17.02 21.17 7.09
N GLN A 361 16.11 21.81 7.83
CA GLN A 361 16.32 22.17 9.24
C GLN A 361 16.46 20.93 10.12
N LYS A 362 15.59 19.92 9.96
CA LYS A 362 15.67 18.64 10.69
C LYS A 362 17.02 17.93 10.43
N ILE A 363 17.44 17.86 9.16
CA ILE A 363 18.73 17.27 8.76
C ILE A 363 19.91 18.03 9.37
N SER A 364 19.89 19.37 9.27
CA SER A 364 20.97 20.21 9.81
C SER A 364 21.10 20.07 11.32
N ALA A 365 19.98 20.05 12.04
CA ALA A 365 19.93 19.84 13.49
C ALA A 365 20.48 18.47 13.92
N ALA A 366 20.38 17.46 13.04
CA ALA A 366 20.91 16.11 13.27
C ALA A 366 22.32 15.90 12.69
N GLY A 367 23.07 16.97 12.40
CA GLY A 367 24.44 16.85 11.89
C GLY A 367 24.54 16.21 10.51
N ASN A 368 23.55 16.46 9.65
CA ASN A 368 23.38 15.88 8.32
C ASN A 368 23.04 14.38 8.28
N ALA A 369 22.58 13.82 9.39
CA ALA A 369 21.99 12.48 9.39
C ALA A 369 20.59 12.50 8.76
N LEU A 370 20.24 11.44 8.03
CA LEU A 370 18.90 11.27 7.45
C LEU A 370 17.89 10.67 8.43
N THR A 371 18.35 10.09 9.56
CA THR A 371 17.51 9.41 10.56
C THR A 371 16.23 10.17 10.96
N PRO A 372 16.23 11.51 11.16
CA PRO A 372 15.02 12.26 11.54
C PRO A 372 14.02 12.51 10.40
N VAL A 373 14.38 12.15 9.17
CA VAL A 373 13.60 12.33 7.94
C VAL A 373 13.65 11.06 7.08
N SER A 374 13.71 9.91 7.75
CA SER A 374 13.88 8.62 7.10
C SER A 374 12.56 7.85 7.06
N MET A 375 12.21 7.27 5.91
CA MET A 375 11.18 6.26 5.72
C MET A 375 11.65 4.86 6.15
N LEU A 376 12.86 4.44 5.78
CA LEU A 376 13.33 3.06 6.03
C LEU A 376 14.07 2.93 7.38
N GLY A 377 14.52 4.04 7.95
CA GLY A 377 15.53 4.04 8.99
C GLY A 377 16.91 3.57 8.48
N ASP A 378 17.95 3.80 9.28
CA ASP A 378 19.33 3.67 8.82
C ASP A 378 19.71 2.22 8.44
N THR A 379 19.30 1.25 9.26
CA THR A 379 19.65 -0.17 9.06
C THR A 379 18.99 -0.76 7.82
N GLN A 380 17.70 -0.50 7.61
CA GLN A 380 16.98 -1.03 6.47
C GLN A 380 17.37 -0.32 5.17
N ARG A 381 17.64 0.99 5.20
CA ARG A 381 18.22 1.72 4.06
C ARG A 381 19.54 1.08 3.61
N ALA A 382 20.45 0.83 4.54
CA ALA A 382 21.73 0.17 4.24
C ALA A 382 21.52 -1.26 3.71
N TRP A 383 20.60 -2.02 4.30
CA TRP A 383 20.21 -3.35 3.81
C TRP A 383 19.65 -3.29 2.38
N TRP A 384 18.79 -2.34 2.07
CA TRP A 384 18.23 -2.17 0.73
C TRP A 384 19.35 -1.88 -0.29
N GLN A 385 20.26 -0.96 0.02
CA GLN A 385 21.39 -0.63 -0.85
C GLN A 385 22.31 -1.84 -1.07
N ASP A 386 22.62 -2.60 -0.02
CA ASP A 386 23.39 -3.85 -0.13
C ASP A 386 22.70 -4.88 -1.04
N ARG A 387 21.40 -5.13 -0.83
CA ARG A 387 20.66 -6.15 -1.59
C ARG A 387 20.40 -5.75 -3.03
N VAL A 388 20.07 -4.48 -3.28
CA VAL A 388 19.91 -3.95 -4.64
C VAL A 388 21.26 -3.91 -5.37
N GLY A 389 22.32 -3.46 -4.71
CA GLY A 389 23.66 -3.42 -5.31
C GLY A 389 24.26 -4.80 -5.59
N GLY A 390 23.97 -5.80 -4.74
CA GLY A 390 24.50 -7.15 -4.86
C GLY A 390 23.70 -8.11 -5.74
N ALA A 391 22.46 -7.76 -6.14
CA ALA A 391 21.60 -8.66 -6.92
C ALA A 391 21.95 -8.66 -8.42
N ASN A 392 22.31 -9.83 -8.95
CA ASN A 392 22.63 -10.07 -10.36
C ASN A 392 21.44 -10.55 -11.21
N THR A 393 20.22 -10.41 -10.70
CA THR A 393 19.00 -10.79 -11.42
C THR A 393 18.62 -9.76 -12.48
N THR A 394 17.91 -10.21 -13.52
CA THR A 394 17.44 -9.36 -14.62
C THR A 394 16.55 -8.22 -14.14
N TRP A 395 15.78 -8.44 -13.07
CA TRP A 395 14.90 -7.46 -12.45
C TRP A 395 15.11 -7.41 -10.94
N LYS A 396 15.07 -6.20 -10.39
CA LYS A 396 15.00 -5.93 -8.96
C LYS A 396 13.63 -5.32 -8.70
N LEU A 397 12.74 -6.10 -8.11
CA LEU A 397 11.41 -5.62 -7.70
C LEU A 397 11.49 -5.09 -6.27
N TRP A 398 10.82 -3.98 -6.02
CA TRP A 398 10.72 -3.37 -4.70
C TRP A 398 9.27 -3.28 -4.28
N GLY A 399 8.79 -4.29 -3.55
CA GLY A 399 7.47 -4.26 -2.92
C GLY A 399 7.52 -3.39 -1.68
N ASN A 400 6.69 -2.36 -1.66
CA ASN A 400 6.64 -1.39 -0.57
C ASN A 400 5.26 -0.76 -0.49
N GLN A 401 5.01 -0.01 0.57
CA GLN A 401 3.71 0.54 0.91
C GLN A 401 3.40 1.76 0.04
N LEU A 402 4.37 2.67 -0.08
CA LEU A 402 4.12 4.05 -0.49
C LEU A 402 4.69 4.36 -1.89
N SER A 403 3.96 5.11 -2.70
CA SER A 403 4.46 5.57 -3.99
C SER A 403 5.70 6.45 -3.86
N LEU A 404 6.65 6.23 -4.77
CA LEU A 404 7.84 7.05 -4.98
C LEU A 404 7.62 8.17 -6.01
N LEU A 405 6.48 8.18 -6.69
CA LEU A 405 6.14 9.19 -7.69
C LEU A 405 5.85 10.52 -7.01
N ARG A 406 6.53 11.60 -7.44
CA ARG A 406 6.19 12.94 -6.98
C ARG A 406 4.80 13.32 -7.47
N MET A 407 3.93 13.75 -6.57
CA MET A 407 2.59 14.25 -6.84
C MET A 407 2.48 15.67 -6.31
N GLN A 408 2.66 16.64 -7.21
CA GLN A 408 2.57 18.06 -6.89
C GLN A 408 1.61 18.80 -7.80
N VAL A 409 1.10 19.94 -7.34
CA VAL A 409 0.30 20.87 -8.14
C VAL A 409 0.76 22.29 -7.84
N ASP A 410 1.09 23.05 -8.88
CA ASP A 410 1.25 24.50 -8.77
C ASP A 410 -0.13 25.15 -8.91
N VAL A 411 -0.74 25.51 -7.78
CA VAL A 411 -2.10 26.04 -7.74
C VAL A 411 -2.15 27.44 -8.37
N THR A 412 -1.10 28.24 -8.24
CA THR A 412 -1.03 29.57 -8.89
C THR A 412 -1.19 29.43 -10.39
N LYS A 413 -0.40 28.53 -10.99
CA LYS A 413 -0.47 28.23 -12.42
C LYS A 413 -1.77 27.54 -12.82
N ALA A 414 -2.23 26.57 -12.03
CA ALA A 414 -3.45 25.82 -12.32
C ALA A 414 -4.70 26.72 -12.34
N ILE A 415 -4.79 27.66 -11.40
CA ILE A 415 -5.87 28.65 -11.33
C ILE A 415 -5.76 29.66 -12.47
N ALA A 416 -4.56 30.14 -12.79
CA ALA A 416 -4.35 31.02 -13.93
C ALA A 416 -4.84 30.36 -15.24
N ASP A 417 -4.51 29.08 -15.44
CA ASP A 417 -4.98 28.28 -16.58
C ASP A 417 -6.51 28.10 -16.60
N LEU A 418 -7.14 27.82 -15.45
CA LEU A 418 -8.60 27.71 -15.34
C LEU A 418 -9.30 29.03 -15.69
N ILE A 419 -8.81 30.13 -15.14
CA ILE A 419 -9.37 31.46 -15.38
C ILE A 419 -9.16 31.87 -16.85
N ALA A 420 -8.00 31.56 -17.44
CA ALA A 420 -7.76 31.80 -18.86
C ALA A 420 -8.74 31.04 -19.75
N ARG A 421 -9.02 29.75 -19.45
CA ARG A 421 -10.05 28.97 -20.15
C ARG A 421 -11.44 29.58 -20.01
N ALA A 422 -11.83 29.98 -18.79
CA ALA A 422 -13.12 30.62 -18.55
C ALA A 422 -13.26 31.96 -19.30
N LEU A 423 -12.18 32.74 -19.37
CA LEU A 423 -12.13 33.99 -20.12
C LEU A 423 -12.31 33.78 -21.62
N VAL A 424 -11.66 32.77 -22.20
CA VAL A 424 -11.81 32.41 -23.61
C VAL A 424 -13.21 31.89 -23.92
N GLN A 425 -13.82 31.13 -22.99
CA GLN A 425 -15.21 30.68 -23.13
C GLN A 425 -16.18 31.86 -23.13
N ALA A 426 -15.97 32.86 -22.27
CA ALA A 426 -16.77 34.08 -22.24
C ALA A 426 -16.49 35.03 -23.42
N HIS A 427 -15.27 34.99 -23.97
CA HIS A 427 -14.78 35.88 -25.02
C HIS A 427 -13.98 35.08 -26.07
N SER A 428 -14.69 34.45 -27.00
CA SER A 428 -14.10 33.54 -28.00
C SER A 428 -13.00 34.18 -28.87
N ALA A 429 -13.02 35.50 -29.02
CA ALA A 429 -11.98 36.28 -29.70
C ALA A 429 -10.59 36.17 -29.04
N LEU A 430 -10.52 35.80 -27.76
CA LEU A 430 -9.28 35.64 -27.00
C LEU A 430 -8.65 34.24 -27.14
N SER A 431 -9.26 33.34 -27.90
CA SER A 431 -8.83 31.93 -28.00
C SER A 431 -7.36 31.75 -28.39
N SER A 432 -6.83 32.56 -29.32
CA SER A 432 -5.41 32.52 -29.70
C SER A 432 -4.45 33.01 -28.61
N LEU A 433 -4.96 33.68 -27.58
CA LEU A 433 -4.18 34.25 -26.49
C LEU A 433 -4.28 33.43 -25.20
N GLN A 434 -4.98 32.29 -25.18
CA GLN A 434 -5.26 31.55 -23.94
C GLN A 434 -4.01 31.27 -23.10
N SER A 435 -2.94 30.74 -23.71
CA SER A 435 -1.69 30.45 -23.00
C SER A 435 -0.98 31.72 -22.53
N ALA A 436 -1.02 32.80 -23.32
CA ALA A 436 -0.44 34.08 -22.92
C ALA A 436 -1.23 34.72 -21.76
N ILE A 437 -2.56 34.59 -21.76
CA ILE A 437 -3.44 35.04 -20.68
C ILE A 437 -3.11 34.28 -19.40
N ALA A 438 -2.95 32.96 -19.48
CA ALA A 438 -2.57 32.16 -18.33
C ALA A 438 -1.22 32.59 -17.77
N SER A 439 -0.18 32.73 -18.59
CA SER A 439 1.14 33.16 -18.12
C SER A 439 1.15 34.60 -17.56
N ALA A 440 0.42 35.53 -18.17
CA ALA A 440 0.31 36.89 -17.66
C ALA A 440 -0.41 36.92 -16.31
N LEU A 441 -1.52 36.18 -16.20
CA LEU A 441 -2.27 36.08 -14.94
C LEU A 441 -1.45 35.35 -13.86
N GLU A 442 -0.71 34.30 -14.19
CA GLU A 442 0.21 33.62 -13.26
C GLU A 442 1.21 34.63 -12.64
N SER A 443 1.78 35.52 -13.46
CA SER A 443 2.71 36.56 -12.99
C SER A 443 2.03 37.59 -12.07
N ASP A 444 0.82 38.03 -12.43
CA ASP A 444 0.03 38.92 -11.58
C ASP A 444 -0.36 38.26 -10.24
N LEU A 445 -0.74 36.98 -10.26
CA LEU A 445 -1.08 36.22 -9.07
C LEU A 445 0.15 35.96 -8.18
N ALA A 446 1.32 35.71 -8.76
CA ALA A 446 2.57 35.62 -8.01
C ALA A 446 2.90 36.95 -7.28
N THR A 447 2.61 38.09 -7.92
CA THR A 447 2.73 39.41 -7.29
C THR A 447 1.77 39.55 -6.10
N ALA A 448 0.53 39.09 -6.25
CA ALA A 448 -0.45 39.08 -5.15
C ALA A 448 -0.02 38.17 -3.98
N LYS A 449 0.51 36.98 -4.28
CA LYS A 449 1.06 36.06 -3.27
C LYS A 449 2.20 36.71 -2.49
N ALA A 450 3.13 37.36 -3.19
CA ALA A 450 4.24 38.09 -2.55
C ALA A 450 3.74 39.24 -1.66
N ALA A 451 2.64 39.91 -2.04
CA ALA A 451 1.99 40.93 -1.22
C ALA A 451 1.13 40.37 -0.08
N GLY A 452 0.82 39.07 -0.09
CA GLY A 452 -0.09 38.42 0.85
C GLY A 452 -1.55 38.87 0.73
N THR A 453 -1.93 39.51 -0.38
CA THR A 453 -3.30 40.01 -0.59
C THR A 453 -3.59 40.25 -2.07
N TYR A 454 -4.86 40.11 -2.45
CA TYR A 454 -5.37 40.55 -3.76
C TYR A 454 -5.76 42.04 -3.76
N ALA A 455 -5.80 42.69 -2.59
CA ALA A 455 -6.23 44.07 -2.48
C ALA A 455 -5.35 44.98 -3.36
N ASN A 456 -5.99 45.74 -4.24
CA ASN A 456 -5.34 46.64 -5.21
C ASN A 456 -4.43 45.92 -6.23
N LEU A 457 -4.67 44.63 -6.51
CA LEU A 457 -3.96 43.95 -7.59
C LEU A 457 -4.22 44.65 -8.94
N ALA A 458 -3.14 45.15 -9.54
CA ALA A 458 -3.22 45.98 -10.74
C ALA A 458 -3.50 45.15 -12.01
N TYR A 459 -3.20 43.85 -11.99
CA TYR A 459 -3.22 42.96 -13.16
C TYR A 459 -2.37 43.54 -14.32
N THR A 460 -1.15 43.96 -14.00
CA THR A 460 -0.29 44.73 -14.92
C THR A 460 0.02 43.92 -16.17
N GLU A 461 0.46 42.67 -16.00
CA GLU A 461 0.86 41.83 -17.12
C GLU A 461 -0.36 41.47 -17.98
N LEU A 462 -1.47 41.09 -17.35
CA LEU A 462 -2.67 40.72 -18.08
C LEU A 462 -3.31 41.91 -18.81
N ARG A 463 -3.34 43.10 -18.20
CA ARG A 463 -3.83 44.32 -18.87
C ARG A 463 -2.96 44.70 -20.06
N ASN A 464 -1.64 44.61 -19.93
CA ASN A 464 -0.72 44.88 -21.02
C ASN A 464 -0.97 43.94 -22.20
N LEU A 465 -1.16 42.65 -21.94
CA LEU A 465 -1.51 41.67 -22.97
C LEU A 465 -2.86 41.98 -23.64
N LEU A 466 -3.92 42.17 -22.85
CA LEU A 466 -5.27 42.34 -23.37
C LEU A 466 -5.47 43.70 -24.08
N SER A 467 -4.70 44.72 -23.73
CA SER A 467 -4.70 46.01 -24.45
C SER A 467 -4.26 45.85 -25.90
N GLN A 468 -3.31 44.95 -26.18
CA GLN A 468 -2.88 44.62 -27.55
C GLN A 468 -3.96 43.87 -28.33
N ALA A 469 -4.91 43.25 -27.64
CA ALA A 469 -6.09 42.60 -28.19
C ALA A 469 -7.32 43.54 -28.28
N GLY A 470 -7.16 44.83 -27.99
CA GLY A 470 -8.22 45.83 -28.08
C GLY A 470 -9.13 45.94 -26.86
N ILE A 471 -8.77 45.32 -25.73
CA ILE A 471 -9.48 45.48 -24.45
C ILE A 471 -8.77 46.58 -23.65
N ASP A 472 -9.38 47.77 -23.59
CA ASP A 472 -8.85 48.88 -22.79
C ASP A 472 -9.06 48.66 -21.27
N ALA A 473 -8.47 49.54 -20.46
CA ALA A 473 -8.54 49.44 -19.01
C ALA A 473 -9.97 49.49 -18.45
N ALA A 474 -10.86 50.28 -19.06
CA ALA A 474 -12.24 50.41 -18.59
C ALA A 474 -13.05 49.15 -18.92
N ALA A 475 -12.86 48.59 -20.12
CA ALA A 475 -13.46 47.33 -20.55
C ALA A 475 -12.95 46.15 -19.71
N PHE A 476 -11.65 46.14 -19.37
CA PHE A 476 -11.08 45.16 -18.46
C PHE A 476 -11.75 45.21 -17.08
N ASP A 477 -11.85 46.40 -16.48
CA ASP A 477 -12.42 46.56 -15.15
C ASP A 477 -13.90 46.23 -15.07
N ALA A 478 -14.66 46.54 -16.13
CA ALA A 478 -16.08 46.24 -16.19
C ALA A 478 -16.39 44.76 -16.44
N ASN A 479 -15.59 44.06 -17.26
CA ASN A 479 -16.00 42.76 -17.83
C ASN A 479 -15.03 41.60 -17.56
N ILE A 480 -13.74 41.89 -17.36
CA ILE A 480 -12.70 40.86 -17.21
C ILE A 480 -12.35 40.65 -15.74
N ARG A 481 -12.06 41.73 -15.01
CA ARG A 481 -11.71 41.69 -13.59
C ARG A 481 -12.75 40.95 -12.73
N PRO A 482 -14.07 41.20 -12.85
CA PRO A 482 -15.05 40.51 -12.02
C PRO A 482 -15.07 38.98 -12.23
N LEU A 483 -14.84 38.52 -13.48
CA LEU A 483 -14.76 37.09 -13.77
C LEU A 483 -13.53 36.44 -13.11
N ILE A 484 -12.38 37.11 -13.17
CA ILE A 484 -11.15 36.66 -12.51
C ILE A 484 -11.38 36.59 -11.00
N GLU A 485 -11.82 37.68 -10.39
CA GLU A 485 -11.97 37.80 -8.92
C GLU A 485 -12.99 36.81 -8.35
N SER A 486 -14.03 36.46 -9.11
CA SER A 486 -15.01 35.43 -8.71
C SER A 486 -14.46 34.00 -8.62
N ARG A 487 -13.24 33.78 -9.12
CA ARG A 487 -12.60 32.45 -9.24
C ARG A 487 -11.28 32.34 -8.47
N LEU A 488 -10.86 33.39 -7.76
CA LEU A 488 -9.63 33.36 -7.01
C LEU A 488 -9.78 32.52 -5.73
N PRO A 489 -8.82 31.63 -5.42
CA PRO A 489 -8.79 30.93 -4.15
C PRO A 489 -8.31 31.87 -3.03
N ALA A 490 -8.33 31.39 -1.77
CA ALA A 490 -7.62 32.05 -0.68
C ALA A 490 -6.14 32.29 -1.06
N ILE A 491 -5.59 33.44 -0.69
CA ILE A 491 -4.20 33.82 -1.08
C ILE A 491 -3.15 32.83 -0.55
N SER A 492 -3.45 32.15 0.57
CA SER A 492 -2.63 31.06 1.13
C SER A 492 -2.44 29.91 0.14
N LEU A 493 -3.42 29.67 -0.73
CA LEU A 493 -3.42 28.60 -1.73
C LEU A 493 -2.68 28.96 -3.03
N LEU A 494 -2.18 30.18 -3.20
CA LEU A 494 -1.27 30.49 -4.31
C LEU A 494 0.13 29.95 -3.99
N ASP A 495 0.33 28.65 -4.17
CA ASP A 495 1.58 27.96 -3.89
C ASP A 495 1.74 26.71 -4.75
N ARG A 496 2.93 26.10 -4.68
CA ARG A 496 3.16 24.74 -5.17
C ARG A 496 2.99 23.78 -4.01
N PHE A 497 2.05 22.85 -4.14
CA PHE A 497 1.71 21.90 -3.09
C PHE A 497 2.18 20.50 -3.43
N ILE A 498 2.70 19.81 -2.42
CA ILE A 498 2.84 18.36 -2.38
C ILE A 498 1.53 17.78 -1.87
N LEU A 499 0.97 16.80 -2.59
CA LEU A 499 -0.39 16.36 -2.32
C LEU A 499 -0.50 15.42 -1.12
N ASN A 500 0.49 14.57 -0.90
CA ASN A 500 0.54 13.65 0.22
C ASN A 500 2.00 13.49 0.69
N THR A 501 2.31 13.93 1.90
CA THR A 501 3.63 13.84 2.54
C THR A 501 3.73 12.70 3.56
N ASP A 502 2.69 11.88 3.71
CA ASP A 502 2.83 10.55 4.33
C ASP A 502 3.63 9.61 3.42
N GLN A 503 3.53 9.82 2.10
CA GLN A 503 4.26 9.13 1.02
C GLN A 503 5.75 9.51 0.96
N TRP A 504 6.52 8.90 0.06
CA TRP A 504 7.94 9.25 -0.16
C TRP A 504 8.20 10.71 -0.53
N ASP A 505 7.17 11.44 -0.96
CA ASP A 505 7.23 12.87 -1.19
C ASP A 505 7.47 13.70 0.07
N GLY A 506 7.09 13.20 1.25
CA GLY A 506 7.43 13.79 2.53
C GLY A 506 8.85 13.49 3.01
N PHE A 507 9.53 12.50 2.42
CA PHE A 507 10.84 11.98 2.85
C PHE A 507 11.87 12.11 1.70
N ASN A 508 11.89 13.29 1.08
CA ASN A 508 12.56 13.57 -0.18
C ASN A 508 14.08 13.37 -0.09
N ALA A 509 14.70 13.72 1.05
CA ALA A 509 16.14 13.56 1.26
C ALA A 509 16.57 12.09 1.25
N GLU A 510 15.81 11.19 1.88
CA GLU A 510 16.10 9.76 1.80
C GLU A 510 15.81 9.19 0.41
N ARG A 511 14.71 9.62 -0.25
CA ARG A 511 14.44 9.23 -1.64
C ARG A 511 15.63 9.56 -2.53
N LYS A 512 16.12 10.81 -2.49
CA LYS A 512 17.30 11.25 -3.25
C LYS A 512 18.53 10.43 -2.92
N ASN A 513 18.74 10.05 -1.66
CA ASN A 513 19.86 9.18 -1.27
C ASN A 513 19.80 7.80 -1.96
N LEU A 514 18.64 7.15 -1.97
CA LEU A 514 18.44 5.86 -2.64
C LEU A 514 18.58 5.98 -4.16
N MET A 515 18.01 7.03 -4.75
CA MET A 515 18.10 7.24 -6.19
C MET A 515 19.52 7.59 -6.65
N ALA A 516 20.25 8.38 -5.87
CA ALA A 516 21.67 8.65 -6.08
C ALA A 516 22.51 7.37 -6.01
N PHE A 517 22.19 6.46 -5.08
CA PHE A 517 22.83 5.14 -5.02
C PHE A 517 22.61 4.34 -6.30
N LEU A 518 21.38 4.26 -6.81
CA LEU A 518 21.08 3.56 -8.07
C LEU A 518 21.89 4.16 -9.24
N LYS A 519 21.87 5.50 -9.36
CA LYS A 519 22.58 6.24 -10.40
C LYS A 519 24.08 6.01 -10.34
N ALA A 520 24.68 6.13 -9.15
CA ALA A 520 26.12 5.97 -8.93
C ALA A 520 26.61 4.55 -9.23
N ASN A 521 25.77 3.54 -8.99
CA ASN A 521 26.09 2.13 -9.22
C ASN A 521 25.57 1.59 -10.57
N SER A 522 25.04 2.46 -11.44
CA SER A 522 24.48 2.09 -12.74
C SER A 522 23.40 0.99 -12.67
N VAL A 523 22.65 0.95 -11.56
CA VAL A 523 21.52 0.03 -11.40
C VAL A 523 20.31 0.63 -12.09
N ARG A 524 19.82 0.00 -13.16
CA ARG A 524 18.74 0.52 -14.02
C ARG A 524 17.52 -0.38 -14.14
N ASN A 525 17.51 -1.50 -13.41
CA ASN A 525 16.51 -2.55 -13.54
C ASN A 525 15.64 -2.68 -12.27
N VAL A 526 15.36 -1.55 -11.61
CA VAL A 526 14.51 -1.50 -10.42
C VAL A 526 13.09 -1.08 -10.81
N VAL A 527 12.10 -1.81 -10.32
CA VAL A 527 10.68 -1.46 -10.43
C VAL A 527 10.02 -1.60 -9.07
N ALA A 528 9.46 -0.51 -8.54
CA ALA A 528 8.65 -0.52 -7.34
C ALA A 528 7.23 -1.03 -7.62
N LEU A 529 6.66 -1.71 -6.63
CA LEU A 529 5.30 -2.19 -6.56
C LEU A 529 4.71 -1.58 -5.28
N SER A 530 3.94 -0.50 -5.42
CA SER A 530 3.43 0.30 -4.30
C SER A 530 1.89 0.28 -4.20
N GLY A 531 1.34 0.68 -3.05
CA GLY A 531 -0.08 0.74 -2.72
C GLY A 531 -0.47 2.06 -2.04
N ASP A 532 -1.20 1.97 -0.91
CA ASP A 532 -1.69 3.06 -0.03
C ASP A 532 -2.64 4.08 -0.68
N ILE A 533 -2.21 4.72 -1.77
CA ILE A 533 -2.84 5.96 -2.24
C ILE A 533 -4.19 5.79 -2.95
N HIS A 534 -4.75 4.57 -2.98
CA HIS A 534 -6.06 4.23 -3.55
C HIS A 534 -6.29 4.74 -4.99
N GLY A 535 -5.30 4.61 -5.86
CA GLY A 535 -5.43 4.88 -7.29
C GLY A 535 -4.37 4.14 -8.11
N PHE A 536 -4.62 3.93 -9.40
CA PHE A 536 -3.60 3.36 -10.27
C PHE A 536 -2.68 4.46 -10.78
N PHE A 537 -1.39 4.28 -10.55
CA PHE A 537 -0.35 5.16 -11.08
C PHE A 537 0.78 4.34 -11.67
N GLY A 538 1.38 4.86 -12.73
CA GLY A 538 2.65 4.34 -13.20
C GLY A 538 3.48 5.41 -13.85
N GLY A 539 4.77 5.42 -13.53
CA GLY A 539 5.63 6.51 -13.92
C GLY A 539 7.10 6.25 -13.64
N GLN A 540 7.89 7.29 -13.90
CA GLN A 540 9.33 7.24 -13.76
C GLN A 540 9.72 7.92 -12.45
N VAL A 541 10.51 7.23 -11.62
CA VAL A 541 11.09 7.85 -10.43
C VAL A 541 12.36 8.58 -10.83
N MET A 542 12.40 9.86 -10.52
CA MET A 542 13.54 10.74 -10.86
C MET A 542 14.64 10.64 -9.80
N ASP A 543 15.89 10.88 -10.23
CA ASP A 543 17.02 11.01 -9.32
C ASP A 543 16.84 12.15 -8.31
N ASP A 544 16.37 13.29 -8.82
CA ASP A 544 15.94 14.44 -8.06
C ASP A 544 14.83 15.17 -8.84
N TYR A 545 13.59 15.11 -8.33
CA TYR A 545 12.44 15.81 -8.92
C TYR A 545 12.57 17.33 -8.91
N ASP A 546 13.38 17.89 -8.01
CA ASP A 546 13.58 19.33 -7.85
C ASP A 546 14.77 19.85 -8.69
N ALA A 547 15.50 18.96 -9.37
CA ALA A 547 16.59 19.35 -10.26
C ALA A 547 16.07 20.10 -11.50
N ALA A 548 16.91 20.95 -12.09
CA ALA A 548 16.57 21.66 -13.33
C ALA A 548 16.33 20.71 -14.52
N SER A 549 16.92 19.52 -14.49
CA SER A 549 16.72 18.46 -15.48
C SER A 549 16.69 17.10 -14.77
N PRO A 550 15.55 16.72 -14.18
CA PRO A 550 15.38 15.43 -13.50
C PRO A 550 15.64 14.27 -14.46
N MET A 551 16.33 13.23 -14.00
CA MET A 551 16.62 12.03 -14.79
C MET A 551 15.92 10.80 -14.21
N PRO A 552 15.22 10.00 -15.02
CA PRO A 552 14.57 8.79 -14.55
C PRO A 552 15.62 7.73 -14.18
N VAL A 553 15.48 7.10 -13.02
CA VAL A 553 16.40 6.06 -12.52
C VAL A 553 15.75 4.71 -12.25
N MET A 554 14.44 4.70 -11.98
CA MET A 554 13.65 3.49 -11.81
C MET A 554 12.18 3.75 -12.17
N VAL A 555 11.35 2.70 -12.13
CA VAL A 555 9.90 2.80 -12.35
C VAL A 555 9.18 2.55 -11.04
N ASP A 556 8.05 3.23 -10.85
CA ASP A 556 7.08 2.89 -9.81
C ASP A 556 5.74 2.55 -10.45
N LEU A 557 5.15 1.43 -10.02
CA LEU A 557 3.85 0.92 -10.42
C LEU A 557 2.99 0.79 -9.16
N VAL A 558 1.94 1.59 -9.09
CA VAL A 558 1.06 1.71 -7.92
C VAL A 558 -0.27 1.02 -8.23
N THR A 559 -0.69 0.10 -7.36
CA THR A 559 -2.03 -0.51 -7.43
C THR A 559 -3.04 0.36 -6.72
N ALA A 560 -4.24 0.45 -7.27
CA ALA A 560 -5.39 0.96 -6.54
C ALA A 560 -5.71 0.05 -5.34
N GLY A 561 -6.53 0.57 -4.42
CA GLY A 561 -7.11 -0.26 -3.39
C GLY A 561 -8.06 -1.29 -4.00
N LEU A 562 -8.01 -2.53 -3.51
CA LEU A 562 -8.88 -3.59 -3.99
C LEU A 562 -10.36 -3.23 -3.77
N SER A 563 -10.66 -2.58 -2.65
CA SER A 563 -12.01 -2.13 -2.31
C SER A 563 -12.08 -0.79 -1.59
N SER A 564 -10.98 -0.34 -0.97
CA SER A 564 -10.93 0.95 -0.27
C SER A 564 -11.27 2.12 -1.20
N ASN A 565 -11.93 3.15 -0.65
CA ASN A 565 -12.42 4.28 -1.43
C ASN A 565 -11.29 4.99 -2.21
N SER A 566 -11.57 5.33 -3.47
CA SER A 566 -10.58 5.93 -4.37
C SER A 566 -9.99 7.26 -3.90
N LEU A 567 -8.78 7.59 -4.37
CA LEU A 567 -8.12 8.87 -4.09
C LEU A 567 -8.98 10.08 -4.45
N LEU A 568 -9.71 9.99 -5.57
CA LEU A 568 -10.62 11.05 -6.00
C LEU A 568 -11.66 11.33 -4.92
N SER A 569 -12.22 10.29 -4.27
CA SER A 569 -13.22 10.46 -3.23
C SER A 569 -12.69 11.29 -2.05
N SER A 570 -11.44 11.06 -1.63
CA SER A 570 -10.77 11.80 -0.56
C SER A 570 -10.59 13.28 -0.91
N PHE A 571 -10.08 13.58 -2.11
CA PHE A 571 -9.90 14.97 -2.55
C PHE A 571 -11.21 15.69 -2.82
N ARG A 572 -12.25 14.98 -3.26
CA ARG A 572 -13.61 15.54 -3.37
C ARG A 572 -14.16 15.95 -2.02
N ALA A 573 -14.00 15.10 -0.99
CA ALA A 573 -14.42 15.43 0.36
C ALA A 573 -13.76 16.71 0.89
N ILE A 574 -12.47 16.95 0.56
CA ILE A 574 -11.77 18.19 0.92
C ILE A 574 -12.43 19.41 0.24
N VAL A 575 -12.53 19.41 -1.09
CA VAL A 575 -13.03 20.60 -1.83
C VAL A 575 -14.53 20.85 -1.67
N ASP A 576 -15.30 19.86 -1.22
CA ASP A 576 -16.74 20.00 -0.99
C ASP A 576 -17.10 20.40 0.45
N ASN A 577 -16.27 20.01 1.43
CA ASN A 577 -16.56 20.26 2.85
C ASN A 577 -15.70 21.35 3.49
N ASP A 578 -14.54 21.70 2.91
CA ASP A 578 -13.70 22.81 3.38
C ASP A 578 -13.80 24.02 2.43
N GLN A 579 -14.40 25.08 2.95
CA GLN A 579 -14.63 26.33 2.21
C GLN A 579 -13.32 27.01 1.76
N GLU A 580 -12.20 26.77 2.45
CA GLU A 580 -10.90 27.28 2.03
C GLU A 580 -10.50 26.72 0.65
N PHE A 581 -10.81 25.44 0.39
CA PHE A 581 -10.41 24.70 -0.81
C PHE A 581 -11.49 24.65 -1.90
N ALA A 582 -12.68 25.20 -1.66
CA ALA A 582 -13.81 25.15 -2.60
C ALA A 582 -13.48 25.70 -4.00
N ALA A 583 -12.59 26.71 -4.08
CA ALA A 583 -12.13 27.27 -5.35
C ALA A 583 -11.27 26.30 -6.18
N LEU A 584 -10.74 25.23 -5.58
CA LEU A 584 -9.97 24.20 -6.26
C LEU A 584 -10.85 23.10 -6.88
N ARG A 585 -12.18 23.14 -6.70
CA ARG A 585 -13.09 22.08 -7.15
C ARG A 585 -12.86 21.69 -8.62
N GLU A 586 -12.78 22.68 -9.53
CA GLU A 586 -12.58 22.43 -10.97
C GLU A 586 -11.23 21.78 -11.31
N LEU A 587 -10.25 21.78 -10.39
CA LEU A 587 -8.99 21.03 -10.53
C LEU A 587 -9.13 19.56 -10.14
N VAL A 588 -10.16 19.20 -9.36
CA VAL A 588 -10.41 17.85 -8.88
C VAL A 588 -11.49 17.18 -9.71
N TYR A 589 -12.66 17.83 -9.87
CA TYR A 589 -13.78 17.27 -10.61
C TYR A 589 -14.74 18.33 -11.13
N SER A 590 -15.63 17.91 -12.04
CA SER A 590 -16.82 18.68 -12.40
C SER A 590 -18.05 17.76 -12.46
N ASP A 591 -19.23 18.35 -12.30
CA ASP A 591 -20.51 17.66 -12.47
C ASP A 591 -21.27 18.32 -13.63
N VAL A 592 -21.59 17.54 -14.66
CA VAL A 592 -22.44 17.99 -15.76
C VAL A 592 -23.64 17.07 -15.89
N GLY A 593 -24.78 17.52 -15.38
CA GLY A 593 -26.04 16.80 -15.47
C GLY A 593 -26.11 15.54 -14.59
N GLY A 594 -25.43 15.54 -13.44
CA GLY A 594 -25.34 14.40 -12.51
C GLY A 594 -24.26 13.39 -12.89
N VAL A 595 -23.43 13.70 -13.90
CA VAL A 595 -22.30 12.87 -14.32
C VAL A 595 -21.02 13.50 -13.78
N LEU A 596 -20.30 12.73 -12.97
CA LEU A 596 -18.99 13.11 -12.44
C LEU A 596 -17.92 12.99 -13.53
N PHE A 597 -17.18 14.07 -13.77
CA PHE A 597 -15.99 14.09 -14.60
C PHE A 597 -14.76 14.27 -13.71
N ASN A 598 -13.88 13.28 -13.73
CA ASN A 598 -12.60 13.33 -13.02
C ASN A 598 -11.63 14.30 -13.73
N ALA A 599 -11.42 15.49 -13.16
CA ALA A 599 -10.43 16.43 -13.65
C ALA A 599 -9.03 16.18 -13.04
N PHE A 600 -8.99 15.46 -11.91
CA PHE A 600 -7.81 15.31 -11.09
C PHE A 600 -6.67 14.60 -11.81
N ASP A 601 -6.96 13.54 -12.57
CA ASP A 601 -5.96 12.83 -13.37
C ASP A 601 -5.22 13.76 -14.35
N ASN A 602 -5.94 14.68 -14.98
CA ASN A 602 -5.38 15.65 -15.91
C ASN A 602 -4.59 16.73 -15.18
N THR A 603 -5.09 17.21 -14.04
CA THR A 603 -4.37 18.15 -13.18
C THR A 603 -3.03 17.54 -12.75
N LEU A 604 -3.03 16.30 -12.24
CA LEU A 604 -1.79 15.61 -11.84
C LEU A 604 -0.80 15.51 -12.99
N ARG A 605 -1.22 15.00 -14.16
CA ARG A 605 -0.31 14.85 -15.30
C ARG A 605 0.21 16.19 -15.85
N ALA A 606 -0.53 17.28 -15.70
CA ALA A 606 -0.09 18.61 -16.13
C ALA A 606 1.11 19.13 -15.31
N PHE A 607 1.23 18.74 -14.05
CA PHE A 607 2.30 19.20 -13.14
C PHE A 607 3.36 18.14 -12.83
N ASN A 608 3.14 16.90 -13.26
CA ASN A 608 4.00 15.75 -12.96
C ASN A 608 4.29 14.98 -14.25
N SER A 609 5.19 15.48 -15.09
CA SER A 609 5.48 14.92 -16.41
C SER A 609 6.04 13.49 -16.40
N TRP A 610 6.51 13.04 -15.24
CA TRP A 610 6.99 11.69 -14.97
C TRP A 610 5.88 10.67 -14.70
N ILE A 611 4.68 11.13 -14.36
CA ILE A 611 3.49 10.26 -14.24
C ILE A 611 2.98 9.97 -15.65
N ARG A 612 3.18 8.72 -16.11
CA ARG A 612 2.76 8.28 -17.45
C ARG A 612 1.31 7.81 -17.46
N HIS A 613 0.84 7.27 -16.35
CA HIS A 613 -0.54 6.88 -16.13
C HIS A 613 -1.01 7.32 -14.75
N ALA A 614 -2.25 7.83 -14.69
CA ALA A 614 -2.97 8.12 -13.46
C ALA A 614 -4.45 7.81 -13.69
N ASP A 615 -5.03 7.03 -12.79
CA ASP A 615 -6.46 6.77 -12.63
C ASP A 615 -6.78 6.85 -11.13
N THR A 616 -7.16 8.05 -10.70
CA THR A 616 -7.43 8.39 -9.29
C THR A 616 -8.81 7.94 -8.81
N ASN A 617 -9.65 7.44 -9.71
CA ASN A 617 -11.01 7.02 -9.41
C ASN A 617 -11.22 5.54 -9.75
N ALA A 618 -10.36 4.70 -9.20
CA ALA A 618 -10.36 3.27 -9.44
C ALA A 618 -10.24 2.49 -8.14
N GLU A 619 -10.96 1.38 -8.07
CA GLU A 619 -10.68 0.24 -7.21
C GLU A 619 -10.28 -0.96 -8.08
N GLY A 620 -9.38 -1.81 -7.59
CA GLY A 620 -9.00 -3.02 -8.30
C GLY A 620 -7.64 -3.60 -7.94
N TYR A 621 -7.02 -4.28 -8.90
CA TYR A 621 -5.76 -5.00 -8.69
C TYR A 621 -4.84 -4.90 -9.92
N ALA A 622 -3.57 -5.25 -9.73
CA ALA A 622 -2.57 -5.29 -10.78
C ALA A 622 -2.07 -6.72 -11.04
N LEU A 623 -1.94 -7.10 -12.31
CA LEU A 623 -1.30 -8.34 -12.77
C LEU A 623 0.01 -8.04 -13.47
N VAL A 624 1.09 -8.67 -13.03
CA VAL A 624 2.42 -8.52 -13.62
C VAL A 624 2.85 -9.80 -14.31
N THR A 625 3.27 -9.67 -15.57
CA THR A 625 4.02 -10.69 -16.29
C THR A 625 5.43 -10.17 -16.53
N LEU A 626 6.41 -10.84 -15.93
CA LEU A 626 7.81 -10.50 -16.00
C LEU A 626 8.55 -11.50 -16.88
N THR A 627 9.35 -11.03 -17.81
CA THR A 627 10.18 -11.84 -18.72
C THR A 627 11.61 -11.27 -18.74
N PRO A 628 12.61 -11.97 -19.31
CA PRO A 628 13.94 -11.40 -19.45
C PRO A 628 13.99 -10.05 -20.16
N ASP A 629 13.06 -9.80 -21.10
CA ASP A 629 13.09 -8.62 -21.97
C ASP A 629 12.18 -7.49 -21.51
N LYS A 630 11.09 -7.79 -20.80
CA LYS A 630 10.12 -6.79 -20.35
C LYS A 630 9.33 -7.19 -19.10
N LEU A 631 8.83 -6.18 -18.40
CA LEU A 631 7.75 -6.25 -17.43
C LEU A 631 6.48 -5.68 -18.07
N SER A 632 5.38 -6.43 -18.01
CA SER A 632 4.04 -5.95 -18.38
C SER A 632 3.14 -5.98 -17.16
N CYS A 633 2.60 -4.82 -16.78
CA CYS A 633 1.66 -4.65 -15.68
C CYS A 633 0.29 -4.29 -16.24
N THR A 634 -0.73 -5.09 -15.93
CA THR A 634 -2.11 -4.83 -16.31
C THR A 634 -2.88 -4.41 -15.07
N TYR A 635 -3.35 -3.16 -15.06
CA TYR A 635 -4.31 -2.68 -14.08
C TYR A 635 -5.71 -3.14 -14.47
N HIS A 636 -6.43 -3.72 -13.51
CA HIS A 636 -7.81 -4.16 -13.65
C HIS A 636 -8.68 -3.25 -12.79
N THR A 637 -9.36 -2.28 -13.42
CA THR A 637 -10.35 -1.43 -12.75
C THR A 637 -11.64 -2.20 -12.60
N LEU A 638 -12.18 -2.27 -11.38
CA LEU A 638 -13.43 -2.98 -11.09
C LEU A 638 -14.65 -2.11 -11.43
N LYS A 639 -15.76 -2.77 -11.74
CA LYS A 639 -17.08 -2.14 -11.81
C LYS A 639 -17.50 -1.70 -10.42
N SER A 640 -18.28 -0.63 -10.33
CA SER A 640 -18.84 -0.19 -9.05
C SER A 640 -19.86 -1.18 -8.49
N ILE A 641 -19.90 -1.28 -7.17
CA ILE A 641 -21.00 -1.91 -6.42
C ILE A 641 -22.35 -1.26 -6.75
N SER A 642 -23.43 -2.05 -6.75
CA SER A 642 -24.80 -1.55 -6.93
C SER A 642 -25.74 -2.12 -5.87
N GLY A 643 -26.40 -1.24 -5.10
CA GLY A 643 -27.41 -1.64 -4.12
C GLY A 643 -26.93 -2.65 -3.07
N GLY A 644 -25.67 -2.57 -2.64
CA GLY A 644 -25.07 -3.53 -1.69
C GLY A 644 -24.68 -4.88 -2.31
N VAL A 645 -24.74 -5.02 -3.63
CA VAL A 645 -24.42 -6.28 -4.33
C VAL A 645 -23.20 -6.07 -5.22
N ALA A 646 -22.22 -6.95 -5.08
CA ALA A 646 -21.05 -7.00 -5.95
C ALA A 646 -21.46 -7.27 -7.42
N PRO A 647 -20.77 -6.70 -8.41
CA PRO A 647 -21.07 -6.90 -9.82
C PRO A 647 -20.88 -8.36 -10.22
N ALA A 648 -21.68 -8.82 -11.19
CA ALA A 648 -21.49 -10.14 -11.78
C ALA A 648 -20.15 -10.24 -12.52
N LEU A 649 -19.56 -11.43 -12.53
CA LEU A 649 -18.32 -11.69 -13.26
C LEU A 649 -18.50 -11.51 -14.79
N PRO A 650 -17.49 -10.95 -15.51
CA PRO A 650 -16.29 -10.34 -14.95
C PRO A 650 -16.62 -9.05 -14.19
N ALA A 651 -16.12 -8.94 -12.96
CA ALA A 651 -16.14 -7.75 -12.14
C ALA A 651 -15.21 -6.66 -12.69
N THR A 652 -14.18 -7.01 -13.46
CA THR A 652 -13.34 -6.05 -14.20
C THR A 652 -14.18 -5.23 -15.19
N ALA A 653 -14.15 -3.90 -15.07
CA ALA A 653 -14.77 -2.94 -15.98
C ALA A 653 -13.87 -2.61 -17.17
N SER A 654 -12.58 -2.36 -16.90
CA SER A 654 -11.59 -1.99 -17.90
C SER A 654 -10.20 -2.46 -17.48
N THR A 655 -9.31 -2.52 -18.46
CA THR A 655 -7.89 -2.79 -18.21
C THR A 655 -7.01 -1.71 -18.82
N ARG A 656 -5.85 -1.49 -18.21
CA ARG A 656 -4.79 -0.64 -18.74
C ARG A 656 -3.45 -1.35 -18.61
N VAL A 657 -2.66 -1.39 -19.68
CA VAL A 657 -1.36 -2.08 -19.68
C VAL A 657 -0.24 -1.08 -19.69
N LEU A 658 0.72 -1.26 -18.77
CA LEU A 658 1.99 -0.56 -18.72
C LEU A 658 3.11 -1.54 -19.03
N GLU A 659 4.04 -1.17 -19.91
CA GLU A 659 5.21 -1.97 -20.24
C GLU A 659 6.51 -1.23 -19.93
N VAL A 660 7.45 -1.95 -19.35
CA VAL A 660 8.82 -1.50 -19.07
C VAL A 660 9.79 -2.46 -19.73
N ALA A 661 10.66 -1.95 -20.59
CA ALA A 661 11.72 -2.76 -21.18
C ALA A 661 12.86 -2.98 -20.17
N ALA A 662 13.46 -4.18 -20.18
CA ALA A 662 14.54 -4.53 -19.26
C ALA A 662 15.70 -3.54 -19.34
N GLY A 663 16.22 -3.12 -18.17
CA GLY A 663 17.35 -2.20 -18.06
C GLY A 663 17.04 -0.74 -18.40
N THR A 664 15.76 -0.38 -18.55
CA THR A 664 15.31 0.99 -18.78
C THR A 664 14.38 1.45 -17.64
N ALA A 665 14.25 2.77 -17.49
CA ALA A 665 13.25 3.38 -16.61
C ALA A 665 12.06 3.94 -17.42
N ASP A 666 11.90 3.54 -18.69
CA ASP A 666 10.85 4.05 -19.57
C ASP A 666 9.58 3.22 -19.41
N VAL A 667 8.44 3.93 -19.29
CA VAL A 667 7.12 3.33 -19.10
C VAL A 667 6.26 3.64 -20.32
N ASN A 668 5.87 2.59 -21.05
CA ASN A 668 4.94 2.69 -22.17
C ASN A 668 3.54 2.34 -21.70
N VAL A 669 2.57 3.20 -22.02
CA VAL A 669 1.15 2.97 -21.70
C VAL A 669 0.45 2.52 -22.98
N LEU A 670 -0.22 1.37 -22.94
CA LEU A 670 -0.89 0.73 -24.09
C LEU A 670 -2.41 0.82 -24.01
#